data_AF-A0AA97AGG2-F1
#
_entry.id   AF-A0AA97AGG2-F1
#
_cell.length_a   1.000
_cell.length_b   1.000
_cell.length_c   1.000
_cell.angle_alpha   90.00
_cell.angle_beta   90.00
_cell.angle_gamma   90.00
#
_symmetry.space_group_name_H-M   'P 1'
#
loop_
_entity.id
_entity.type
_entity.pdbx_description
1 polymer ?
#
loop_
_entity_poly.entity_id
_entity_poly.type
_entity_poly.pdbx_seq_one_letter_code
_entity_poly.pdbx_strand_id
1 'polypeptide(L)'
;MARAAGGDRDSRLNGASVIDLNTVVSGRFPRKDLDDLVRLNVSQRSSFSLTLTGIAKRNNVDVELYRLIRPVGDVLKSIGKIDFRRLKARERNANFQLVAASRRGGNRAESITTELDASEYFIRFLKRQGNNTRYVATLAGSPIAGPNPGPNPGPIPGPNPGPNPGPIPGPNPGPIPGPNPGPIPGPSPVPVVPIPGTSTSGQLSSNEFEKRYSIDVGRGDYQFTLSGLSGDADLEILSADGKTKFKSSLNSGTEAERLIQPLEQGKYIARVFRKTAGTTPISFRLNYAKQTDTVRNTEATATDLGTLGTTNTPPKIDRLNYVVANGKDSPVDYFKFKVPSRGTLRLELSGKPIDGGLFGDLDVDVYAPGEPNTSADRGKNPGRAAEIFNGTYDPNITYFIRIQPKAGTTDGSTYKLNLAFTPGNGNPTPVRDILVGNASSGANNFTDVNGLAYFTADSINAQGQRRTSLWASAGTLTRTTKLFDFPQRAELRDFTRVGGLLYFVANDGVSGTELWVSDGTAQGTKRVADLQPGAGGSNPSDLTAVGNTLYFYTNVVVGGTGNNQQRLYRLQAGSTAPQQLFDAALTNNPEFGNLTAVDGVLYFTANFDVGGGFVESNLWRVGSNNQLQRMRLRQADGEGGANPDNLIAVGNRLFLTADVEINPTTTNRELVRINTFSSGAFNSANFTVYNLNGTNEGNPQNLLYNAGTKTLYFTAADAGTGIELRKLQFTNGPADNVTPTLVRDIRSGNASSNPAQLLNFGNQLIFSADDGSGANAGAGSALWITDGTEANTRKLSELTGLSGLTNLTNLKQFTGINNNLFFVATAPASGEELWKLTLNNNQGTLKQYDINPTGSSSPNSLAAVGGQLFFVANNGTDGNEPWSILA
;
A
#
# COMPACT_ATOMS: atom_id res chain seq x y z
N MET A 1 -10.08 44.15 8.67
CA MET A 1 -8.64 43.79 8.76
C MET A 1 -8.37 43.27 10.15
N ALA A 2 -7.71 42.13 10.30
CA ALA A 2 -7.15 41.70 11.58
C ALA A 2 -5.76 42.35 11.79
N ARG A 3 -5.39 42.60 13.05
CA ARG A 3 -4.00 42.90 13.43
C ARG A 3 -3.35 41.65 14.00
N ALA A 4 -2.15 41.32 13.53
CA ALA A 4 -1.19 40.60 14.36
C ALA A 4 -0.78 41.53 15.51
N ALA A 5 -0.76 41.02 16.74
CA ALA A 5 -0.67 41.81 17.97
C ALA A 5 0.78 42.13 18.37
N GLY A 6 1.51 42.72 17.42
CA GLY A 6 2.98 42.82 17.36
C GLY A 6 3.74 42.93 18.69
N GLY A 7 4.42 41.85 19.08
CA GLY A 7 5.54 41.87 20.02
C GLY A 7 5.55 40.74 21.05
N ASP A 8 6.45 39.76 20.88
CA ASP A 8 6.98 38.77 21.85
C ASP A 8 5.93 37.91 22.64
N ARG A 9 4.63 38.13 22.44
CA ARG A 9 3.50 37.36 22.97
C ARG A 9 2.68 36.69 21.86
N ASP A 10 2.67 37.28 20.67
CA ASP A 10 2.04 36.79 19.45
C ASP A 10 2.84 35.67 18.78
N SER A 11 4.14 35.54 19.04
CA SER A 11 4.93 34.33 18.70
C SER A 11 4.51 33.05 19.46
N ARG A 12 3.47 33.11 20.31
CA ARG A 12 3.03 32.01 21.19
C ARG A 12 1.69 31.44 20.75
N LEU A 13 1.55 30.13 20.89
CA LEU A 13 0.35 29.39 20.48
C LEU A 13 -0.93 29.84 21.19
N ASN A 14 -0.83 30.33 22.43
CA ASN A 14 -1.94 30.90 23.19
C ASN A 14 -2.09 32.42 23.11
N GLY A 15 -1.24 33.10 22.32
CA GLY A 15 -1.33 34.53 22.01
C GLY A 15 -1.65 34.83 20.54
N ALA A 16 -1.59 33.83 19.67
CA ALA A 16 -1.92 33.93 18.25
C ALA A 16 -3.39 34.34 18.03
N SER A 17 -3.61 35.39 17.23
CA SER A 17 -4.95 35.85 16.85
C SER A 17 -5.68 34.81 16.00
N VAL A 18 -6.97 34.57 16.27
CA VAL A 18 -7.82 33.69 15.45
C VAL A 18 -8.44 34.49 14.31
N ILE A 19 -8.46 33.91 13.10
CA ILE A 19 -9.07 34.46 11.88
C ILE A 19 -9.72 33.37 11.03
N ASP A 20 -10.57 33.78 10.09
CA ASP A 20 -11.20 32.93 9.09
C ASP A 20 -10.63 33.19 7.68
N LEU A 21 -11.00 32.34 6.71
CA LEU A 21 -10.71 32.54 5.29
C LEU A 21 -11.26 33.89 4.77
N ASN A 22 -10.67 34.40 3.68
CA ASN A 22 -10.98 35.71 3.09
C ASN A 22 -10.67 36.94 3.99
N THR A 23 -9.89 36.74 5.06
CA THR A 23 -9.41 37.81 5.95
C THR A 23 -8.12 38.47 5.46
N VAL A 24 -8.06 39.81 5.49
CA VAL A 24 -6.79 40.56 5.39
C VAL A 24 -6.21 40.79 6.78
N VAL A 25 -4.98 40.31 7.00
CA VAL A 25 -4.18 40.48 8.22
C VAL A 25 -3.09 41.52 7.97
N SER A 26 -2.76 42.32 8.98
CA SER A 26 -1.60 43.22 8.95
C SER A 26 -0.74 43.06 10.21
N GLY A 27 0.59 43.06 10.03
CA GLY A 27 1.56 42.84 11.10
C GLY A 27 2.82 43.69 10.96
N ARG A 28 3.70 43.60 11.94
CA ARG A 28 4.94 44.39 12.00
C ARG A 28 5.98 43.67 12.84
N PHE A 29 7.15 43.45 12.26
CA PHE A 29 8.33 42.99 12.99
C PHE A 29 9.18 44.19 13.46
N PRO A 30 9.27 44.48 14.78
CA PRO A 30 10.36 45.23 15.37
C PRO A 30 11.75 44.63 15.07
N ARG A 31 12.82 45.38 15.36
CA ARG A 31 14.22 44.96 15.13
C ARG A 31 14.59 43.64 15.84
N LYS A 32 14.10 43.43 17.06
CA LYS A 32 14.33 42.21 17.85
C LYS A 32 13.33 41.08 17.58
N ASP A 33 12.21 41.40 16.93
CA ASP A 33 11.17 40.40 16.63
C ASP A 33 11.50 39.64 15.35
N LEU A 34 11.08 38.38 15.27
CA LEU A 34 11.46 37.45 14.21
C LEU A 34 10.32 36.57 13.71
N ASP A 35 9.30 36.27 14.52
CA ASP A 35 8.16 35.45 14.07
C ASP A 35 6.81 35.78 14.74
N ASP A 36 5.85 36.20 13.92
CA ASP A 36 4.44 36.47 14.26
C ASP A 36 3.63 35.19 13.99
N LEU A 37 2.72 34.79 14.89
CA LEU A 37 1.87 33.60 14.73
C LEU A 37 0.37 33.96 14.72
N VAL A 38 -0.37 33.34 13.80
CA VAL A 38 -1.81 33.56 13.59
C VAL A 38 -2.50 32.20 13.43
N ARG A 39 -3.70 32.04 13.98
CA ARG A 39 -4.50 30.80 13.90
C ARG A 39 -5.63 30.98 12.88
N LEU A 40 -5.66 30.14 11.86
CA LEU A 40 -6.69 30.11 10.83
C LEU A 40 -7.66 28.96 11.12
N ASN A 41 -8.95 29.27 11.16
CA ASN A 41 -10.00 28.25 11.23
C ASN A 41 -10.56 27.97 9.83
N VAL A 42 -10.81 26.69 9.53
CA VAL A 42 -11.40 26.24 8.26
C VAL A 42 -12.53 25.28 8.59
N SER A 43 -13.78 25.69 8.32
CA SER A 43 -14.99 24.95 8.70
C SER A 43 -15.38 23.86 7.70
N GLN A 44 -14.94 23.96 6.44
CA GLN A 44 -15.23 23.03 5.35
C GLN A 44 -14.08 23.04 4.33
N ARG A 45 -13.88 21.94 3.59
CA ARG A 45 -12.78 21.84 2.61
C ARG A 45 -12.85 22.99 1.60
N SER A 46 -11.77 23.74 1.52
CA SER A 46 -11.70 24.99 0.76
C SER A 46 -10.37 25.10 0.03
N SER A 47 -10.37 25.78 -1.12
CA SER A 47 -9.13 26.30 -1.69
C SER A 47 -8.53 27.35 -0.76
N PHE A 48 -7.21 27.52 -0.79
CA PHE A 48 -6.51 28.54 -0.01
C PHE A 48 -5.39 29.19 -0.81
N SER A 49 -5.36 30.52 -0.78
CA SER A 49 -4.16 31.28 -1.11
C SER A 49 -3.88 32.34 -0.06
N LEU A 50 -2.60 32.61 0.16
CA LEU A 50 -2.10 33.70 0.97
C LEU A 50 -1.07 34.48 0.15
N THR A 51 -1.14 35.80 0.15
CA THR A 51 -0.13 36.68 -0.48
C THR A 51 0.35 37.74 0.49
N LEU A 52 1.67 37.84 0.65
CA LEU A 52 2.35 38.87 1.44
C LEU A 52 2.69 40.11 0.61
N THR A 53 2.33 41.28 1.13
CA THR A 53 2.68 42.59 0.56
C THR A 53 3.19 43.55 1.66
N GLY A 54 3.68 44.73 1.28
CA GLY A 54 4.11 45.77 2.22
C GLY A 54 5.50 45.59 2.87
N ILE A 55 6.22 44.53 2.52
CA ILE A 55 7.60 44.27 2.97
C ILE A 55 8.55 45.27 2.28
N ALA A 56 9.47 45.88 3.02
CA ALA A 56 10.43 46.84 2.45
C ALA A 56 11.62 46.15 1.76
N LYS A 57 12.17 46.80 0.71
CA LYS A 57 13.15 46.27 -0.28
C LYS A 57 14.49 45.66 0.22
N ARG A 58 14.70 45.52 1.53
CA ARG A 58 15.89 44.89 2.15
C ARG A 58 15.55 43.96 3.32
N ASN A 59 14.28 43.57 3.45
CA ASN A 59 13.79 42.68 4.49
C ASN A 59 13.20 41.43 3.82
N ASN A 60 13.46 40.24 4.35
CA ASN A 60 12.89 38.98 3.87
C ASN A 60 11.99 38.37 4.95
N VAL A 61 10.77 37.97 4.57
CA VAL A 61 9.75 37.38 5.46
C VAL A 61 9.14 36.16 4.76
N ASP A 62 9.47 34.98 5.28
CA ASP A 62 8.90 33.70 4.84
C ASP A 62 7.50 33.50 5.46
N VAL A 63 6.71 32.58 4.90
CA VAL A 63 5.48 32.05 5.51
C VAL A 63 5.60 30.54 5.67
N GLU A 64 5.20 30.03 6.84
CA GLU A 64 5.07 28.59 7.12
C GLU A 64 3.64 28.31 7.61
N LEU A 65 2.91 27.43 6.92
CA LEU A 65 1.55 27.01 7.25
C LEU A 65 1.56 25.62 7.87
N TYR A 66 1.03 25.50 9.08
CA TYR A 66 0.97 24.25 9.84
C TYR A 66 -0.47 23.82 10.08
N ARG A 67 -0.79 22.53 9.84
CA ARG A 67 -2.02 21.88 10.33
C ARG A 67 -1.77 21.33 11.72
N LEU A 68 -2.78 21.40 12.58
CA LEU A 68 -2.72 20.75 13.89
C LEU A 68 -3.09 19.27 13.78
N ILE A 69 -2.24 18.38 14.30
CA ILE A 69 -2.44 16.92 14.20
C ILE A 69 -3.25 16.37 15.40
N ARG A 70 -3.49 17.19 16.42
CA ARG A 70 -4.24 16.83 17.65
C ARG A 70 -5.14 17.99 18.08
N PRO A 71 -6.18 17.77 18.92
CA PRO A 71 -7.08 18.85 19.36
C PRO A 71 -6.35 20.02 20.03
N VAL A 72 -6.74 21.25 19.66
CA VAL A 72 -6.06 22.48 20.10
C VAL A 72 -6.03 22.65 21.62
N GLY A 73 -7.06 22.19 22.32
CA GLY A 73 -7.09 22.22 23.78
C GLY A 73 -5.94 21.44 24.41
N ASP A 74 -5.57 20.30 23.83
CA ASP A 74 -4.56 19.40 24.39
C ASP A 74 -3.14 19.79 23.97
N VAL A 75 -2.98 20.39 22.78
CA VAL A 75 -1.75 21.06 22.40
C VAL A 75 -1.50 22.27 23.31
N LEU A 76 -2.51 23.13 23.54
CA LEU A 76 -2.36 24.29 24.42
C LEU A 76 -2.13 23.91 25.90
N LYS A 77 -2.72 22.80 26.39
CA LYS A 77 -2.39 22.25 27.72
C LYS A 77 -0.94 21.75 27.81
N SER A 78 -0.42 21.09 26.76
CA SER A 78 0.87 20.39 26.80
C SER A 78 2.09 21.26 26.49
N ILE A 79 1.97 22.32 25.69
CA ILE A 79 3.08 23.25 25.37
C ILE A 79 2.82 24.73 25.73
N GLY A 80 1.62 25.08 26.20
CA GLY A 80 1.37 26.28 27.02
C GLY A 80 1.85 27.62 26.46
N LYS A 81 2.63 28.36 27.25
CA LYS A 81 3.11 29.73 26.97
C LYS A 81 4.43 29.77 26.17
N ILE A 82 4.86 28.66 25.56
CA ILE A 82 6.15 28.57 24.85
C ILE A 82 6.04 29.26 23.47
N ASP A 83 7.01 30.10 23.12
CA ASP A 83 7.13 30.67 21.77
C ASP A 83 7.30 29.54 20.74
N PHE A 84 6.62 29.58 19.59
CA PHE A 84 6.70 28.52 18.57
C PHE A 84 8.13 28.28 18.07
N ARG A 85 8.98 29.33 18.01
CA ARG A 85 10.42 29.22 17.74
C ARG A 85 11.19 28.32 18.73
N ARG A 86 10.77 28.24 20.00
CA ARG A 86 11.48 27.53 21.09
C ARG A 86 11.09 26.04 21.24
N LEU A 87 10.06 25.56 20.55
CA LEU A 87 9.68 24.14 20.54
C LEU A 87 10.82 23.27 19.97
N LYS A 88 11.19 22.18 20.67
CA LYS A 88 12.15 21.20 20.15
C LYS A 88 11.57 20.52 18.91
N ALA A 89 12.42 20.04 18.00
CA ALA A 89 11.96 19.38 16.77
C ALA A 89 10.98 18.22 17.05
N ARG A 90 11.23 17.40 18.07
CA ARG A 90 10.33 16.33 18.53
C ARG A 90 8.95 16.85 18.97
N GLU A 91 8.91 17.95 19.73
CA GLU A 91 7.68 18.57 20.24
C GLU A 91 6.88 19.24 19.11
N ARG A 92 7.58 19.81 18.12
CA ARG A 92 6.99 20.42 16.92
C ARG A 92 6.32 19.35 16.05
N ASN A 93 7.08 18.32 15.67
CA ASN A 93 6.61 17.27 14.77
C ASN A 93 5.49 16.40 15.38
N ALA A 94 5.44 16.27 16.72
CA ALA A 94 4.38 15.53 17.42
C ALA A 94 3.04 16.29 17.55
N ASN A 95 2.95 17.55 17.08
CA ASN A 95 1.76 18.39 17.21
C ASN A 95 1.37 19.12 15.91
N PHE A 96 2.34 19.45 15.05
CA PHE A 96 2.17 20.30 13.87
C PHE A 96 2.72 19.62 12.62
N GLN A 97 1.88 19.49 11.60
CA GLN A 97 2.28 19.06 10.25
C GLN A 97 2.51 20.33 9.41
N LEU A 98 3.69 20.49 8.78
CA LEU A 98 3.89 21.55 7.81
C LEU A 98 3.10 21.21 6.54
N VAL A 99 2.14 22.05 6.18
CA VAL A 99 1.27 21.91 4.99
C VAL A 99 1.92 22.56 3.78
N ALA A 100 2.43 23.78 3.97
CA ALA A 100 3.08 24.56 2.93
C ALA A 100 4.06 25.56 3.54
N ALA A 101 5.09 25.96 2.78
CA ALA A 101 5.96 27.07 3.15
C ALA A 101 6.46 27.78 1.89
N SER A 102 6.53 29.11 1.93
CA SER A 102 7.15 29.90 0.86
C SER A 102 8.67 29.85 1.03
N ARG A 103 9.31 28.91 0.31
CA ARG A 103 10.78 28.69 0.32
C ARG A 103 11.45 29.29 -0.91
N ARG A 104 11.27 30.59 -1.16
CA ARG A 104 11.85 31.31 -2.33
C ARG A 104 12.56 32.60 -1.92
N GLY A 105 13.55 32.46 -1.05
CA GLY A 105 14.32 33.57 -0.49
C GLY A 105 14.78 34.61 -1.53
N GLY A 106 14.23 35.81 -1.42
CA GLY A 106 14.49 36.93 -2.33
C GLY A 106 13.57 38.11 -2.02
N ASN A 107 14.01 39.33 -2.32
CA ASN A 107 13.29 40.57 -1.95
C ASN A 107 12.03 40.82 -2.80
N ARG A 108 10.98 39.99 -2.68
CA ARG A 108 9.69 40.10 -3.38
C ARG A 108 8.50 39.74 -2.46
N ALA A 109 7.29 40.02 -2.95
CA ALA A 109 6.06 39.51 -2.37
C ALA A 109 6.03 37.98 -2.45
N GLU A 110 5.78 37.30 -1.34
CA GLU A 110 5.69 35.84 -1.28
C GLU A 110 4.22 35.37 -1.26
N SER A 111 3.98 34.14 -1.71
CA SER A 111 2.66 33.51 -1.65
C SER A 111 2.71 32.01 -1.38
N ILE A 112 1.62 31.51 -0.80
CA ILE A 112 1.30 30.09 -0.65
C ILE A 112 -0.04 29.86 -1.32
N THR A 113 -0.17 28.78 -2.09
CA THR A 113 -1.46 28.28 -2.61
C THR A 113 -1.54 26.79 -2.35
N THR A 114 -2.65 26.32 -1.77
CA THR A 114 -2.90 24.91 -1.44
C THR A 114 -4.41 24.69 -1.23
N GLU A 115 -4.81 23.50 -0.78
CA GLU A 115 -6.16 23.24 -0.26
C GLU A 115 -6.10 22.96 1.24
N LEU A 116 -7.17 23.34 1.96
CA LEU A 116 -7.31 23.10 3.38
C LEU A 116 -8.58 22.30 3.65
N ASP A 117 -8.44 21.17 4.31
CA ASP A 117 -9.54 20.42 4.93
C ASP A 117 -10.18 21.24 6.05
N ALA A 118 -11.38 20.82 6.49
CA ALA A 118 -11.96 21.26 7.75
C ALA A 118 -11.01 20.94 8.93
N SER A 119 -10.37 21.97 9.49
CA SER A 119 -9.30 21.85 10.49
C SER A 119 -8.87 23.22 11.01
N GLU A 120 -8.11 23.22 12.10
CA GLU A 120 -7.39 24.39 12.57
C GLU A 120 -5.93 24.38 12.12
N TYR A 121 -5.48 25.55 11.67
CA TYR A 121 -4.14 25.78 11.14
C TYR A 121 -3.45 26.93 11.87
N PHE A 122 -2.13 26.93 11.88
CA PHE A 122 -1.30 28.05 12.32
C PHE A 122 -0.47 28.56 11.15
N ILE A 123 -0.61 29.85 10.86
CA ILE A 123 0.22 30.58 9.90
C ILE A 123 1.30 31.30 10.71
N ARG A 124 2.55 30.99 10.40
CA ARG A 124 3.73 31.65 10.96
C ARG A 124 4.35 32.55 9.89
N PHE A 125 4.58 33.81 10.22
CA PHE A 125 5.33 34.75 9.39
C PHE A 125 6.73 34.88 9.99
N LEU A 126 7.78 34.65 9.21
CA LEU A 126 9.15 34.47 9.72
C LEU A 126 10.13 35.42 9.03
N LYS A 127 10.54 36.49 9.73
CA LYS A 127 11.52 37.46 9.21
C LYS A 127 12.94 36.89 9.27
N ARG A 128 13.43 36.37 8.15
CA ARG A 128 14.81 35.84 7.98
C ARG A 128 15.87 36.92 8.10
N GLN A 129 15.63 38.10 7.54
CA GLN A 129 16.63 39.15 7.39
C GLN A 129 15.98 40.54 7.39
N GLY A 130 16.70 41.54 7.91
CA GLY A 130 16.36 42.95 7.75
C GLY A 130 15.95 43.67 9.03
N ASN A 131 15.65 44.95 8.87
CA ASN A 131 15.30 45.88 9.95
C ASN A 131 13.78 45.88 10.23
N ASN A 132 13.29 46.91 10.94
CA ASN A 132 11.86 47.12 11.16
C ASN A 132 11.07 47.01 9.84
N THR A 133 10.11 46.08 9.74
CA THR A 133 9.24 45.94 8.55
C THR A 133 7.78 45.82 8.96
N ARG A 134 6.88 46.19 8.06
CA ARG A 134 5.47 45.78 8.11
C ARG A 134 5.23 44.67 7.09
N TYR A 135 4.11 43.99 7.22
CA TYR A 135 3.56 43.13 6.18
C TYR A 135 2.02 43.20 6.20
N VAL A 136 1.42 42.88 5.06
CA VAL A 136 -0.03 42.66 4.91
C VAL A 136 -0.20 41.31 4.23
N ALA A 137 -0.89 40.39 4.89
CA ALA A 137 -1.23 39.08 4.36
C ALA A 137 -2.69 39.09 3.93
N THR A 138 -2.95 38.98 2.63
CA THR A 138 -4.29 38.73 2.10
C THR A 138 -4.48 37.23 2.00
N LEU A 139 -5.43 36.69 2.78
CA LEU A 139 -5.89 35.31 2.64
C LEU A 139 -7.13 35.30 1.76
N ALA A 140 -7.27 34.30 0.90
CA ALA A 140 -8.47 34.03 0.11
C ALA A 140 -8.75 32.53 0.07
N GLY A 141 -10.02 32.14 -0.01
CA GLY A 141 -10.41 30.74 -0.12
C GLY A 141 -11.91 30.53 -0.36
N SER A 142 -12.23 29.53 -1.18
CA SER A 142 -13.61 29.19 -1.57
C SER A 142 -13.92 27.73 -1.22
N PRO A 143 -15.12 27.41 -0.69
CA PRO A 143 -15.55 26.04 -0.45
C PRO A 143 -15.54 25.18 -1.72
N ILE A 144 -15.21 23.90 -1.58
CA ILE A 144 -15.18 22.91 -2.66
C ILE A 144 -16.30 21.89 -2.41
N ALA A 145 -17.30 21.86 -3.29
CA ALA A 145 -18.48 21.00 -3.15
C ALA A 145 -18.25 19.56 -3.64
N GLY A 146 -18.91 18.59 -2.99
CA GLY A 146 -19.00 17.21 -3.46
C GLY A 146 -20.09 17.02 -4.54
N PRO A 147 -20.02 15.95 -5.36
CA PRO A 147 -20.95 15.72 -6.46
C PRO A 147 -22.32 15.21 -5.98
N ASN A 148 -23.38 15.70 -6.64
CA ASN A 148 -24.78 15.32 -6.42
C ASN A 148 -25.23 14.33 -7.53
N PRO A 149 -25.91 13.20 -7.23
CA PRO A 149 -26.29 12.22 -8.25
C PRO A 149 -27.42 12.70 -9.17
N GLY A 150 -27.20 12.60 -10.49
CA GLY A 150 -28.18 12.88 -11.55
C GLY A 150 -28.96 11.63 -12.00
N PRO A 151 -30.07 11.79 -12.76
CA PRO A 151 -31.08 10.75 -12.95
C PRO A 151 -30.82 9.75 -14.10
N ASN A 152 -31.54 8.63 -14.03
CA ASN A 152 -31.45 7.46 -14.91
C ASN A 152 -32.37 7.57 -16.17
N PRO A 153 -31.90 7.22 -17.39
CA PRO A 153 -32.73 7.07 -18.59
C PRO A 153 -33.27 5.63 -18.80
N GLY A 154 -34.42 5.51 -19.49
CA GLY A 154 -35.11 4.23 -19.75
C GLY A 154 -34.78 3.54 -21.09
N PRO A 155 -35.41 2.38 -21.38
CA PRO A 155 -35.05 1.48 -22.50
C PRO A 155 -35.80 1.74 -23.82
N ILE A 156 -35.25 1.25 -24.94
CA ILE A 156 -35.84 1.27 -26.31
C ILE A 156 -35.54 -0.06 -27.07
N PRO A 157 -36.45 -0.63 -27.90
CA PRO A 157 -36.27 -1.90 -28.62
C PRO A 157 -36.06 -1.79 -30.17
N GLY A 158 -35.86 -2.92 -30.87
CA GLY A 158 -35.93 -3.06 -32.36
C GLY A 158 -37.25 -3.73 -32.84
N PRO A 159 -37.35 -4.44 -34.01
CA PRO A 159 -36.38 -4.67 -35.11
C PRO A 159 -36.91 -4.71 -36.61
N ASN A 160 -36.02 -4.59 -37.64
CA ASN A 160 -36.06 -5.12 -39.05
C ASN A 160 -37.32 -4.88 -39.98
N PRO A 161 -37.49 -5.39 -41.26
CA PRO A 161 -36.61 -6.11 -42.23
C PRO A 161 -36.69 -5.80 -43.78
N GLY A 162 -35.66 -6.23 -44.55
CA GLY A 162 -35.74 -6.80 -45.96
C GLY A 162 -35.83 -5.86 -47.21
N PRO A 163 -35.74 -6.36 -48.49
CA PRO A 163 -35.44 -7.74 -49.00
C PRO A 163 -34.41 -7.82 -50.20
N ASN A 164 -34.39 -8.95 -50.96
CA ASN A 164 -33.41 -9.42 -52.00
C ASN A 164 -34.07 -9.54 -53.44
N PRO A 165 -33.57 -10.18 -54.56
CA PRO A 165 -32.34 -10.97 -54.89
C PRO A 165 -31.69 -10.76 -56.32
N GLY A 166 -30.72 -11.62 -56.75
CA GLY A 166 -30.24 -11.78 -58.16
C GLY A 166 -29.19 -12.95 -58.36
N PRO A 167 -29.05 -13.63 -59.55
CA PRO A 167 -28.53 -15.03 -59.62
C PRO A 167 -27.22 -15.32 -60.43
N ILE A 168 -26.84 -16.61 -60.55
CA ILE A 168 -25.45 -17.13 -60.77
C ILE A 168 -25.37 -18.28 -61.84
N PRO A 169 -24.34 -18.29 -62.73
CA PRO A 169 -23.81 -19.55 -63.31
C PRO A 169 -22.27 -19.61 -63.57
N GLY A 170 -21.77 -20.79 -63.99
CA GLY A 170 -20.46 -21.08 -64.66
C GLY A 170 -20.67 -22.14 -65.77
N PRO A 171 -19.73 -23.03 -66.20
CA PRO A 171 -18.26 -23.16 -65.99
C PRO A 171 -17.47 -23.52 -67.31
N ASN A 172 -16.39 -24.33 -67.24
CA ASN A 172 -15.73 -25.16 -68.32
C ASN A 172 -14.42 -24.61 -69.03
N PRO A 173 -13.68 -25.32 -69.95
CA PRO A 173 -12.32 -25.83 -69.59
C PRO A 173 -11.14 -25.74 -70.63
N GLY A 174 -9.89 -25.92 -70.15
CA GLY A 174 -8.68 -26.31 -70.95
C GLY A 174 -7.96 -25.18 -71.73
N PRO A 175 -6.83 -25.44 -72.46
CA PRO A 175 -6.12 -26.71 -72.69
C PRO A 175 -4.55 -26.65 -72.58
N ILE A 176 -3.88 -27.61 -73.25
CA ILE A 176 -2.45 -28.02 -73.32
C ILE A 176 -1.46 -26.94 -73.88
N PRO A 177 -0.14 -26.97 -73.53
CA PRO A 177 0.82 -25.89 -73.84
C PRO A 177 1.44 -25.88 -75.26
N GLY A 178 1.94 -24.69 -75.65
CA GLY A 178 2.77 -24.46 -76.85
C GLY A 178 4.25 -24.14 -76.54
N PRO A 179 5.11 -23.98 -77.56
CA PRO A 179 6.57 -23.95 -77.40
C PRO A 179 7.13 -22.62 -76.87
N ASN A 180 8.27 -22.72 -76.19
CA ASN A 180 8.96 -21.62 -75.50
C ASN A 180 9.69 -20.66 -76.48
N PRO A 181 9.44 -19.33 -76.43
CA PRO A 181 10.30 -18.32 -77.07
C PRO A 181 11.72 -18.27 -76.47
N GLY A 182 12.66 -17.64 -77.19
CA GLY A 182 14.04 -17.48 -76.76
C GLY A 182 14.22 -16.61 -75.49
N PRO A 183 15.44 -16.59 -74.91
CA PRO A 183 15.71 -15.90 -73.65
C PRO A 183 15.43 -14.40 -73.73
N ILE A 184 14.57 -13.92 -72.83
CA ILE A 184 14.29 -12.50 -72.63
C ILE A 184 15.55 -11.82 -72.08
N PRO A 185 15.93 -10.62 -72.55
CA PRO A 185 17.03 -9.84 -71.97
C PRO A 185 16.85 -9.65 -70.46
N GLY A 186 17.95 -9.71 -69.70
CA GLY A 186 17.92 -9.51 -68.25
C GLY A 186 17.29 -8.15 -67.87
N PRO A 187 16.57 -8.07 -66.74
CA PRO A 187 15.84 -6.87 -66.37
C PRO A 187 16.78 -5.67 -66.20
N SER A 188 16.36 -4.51 -66.72
CA SER A 188 17.08 -3.24 -66.57
C SER A 188 17.42 -2.97 -65.10
N PRO A 189 18.62 -2.43 -64.81
CA PRO A 189 19.05 -2.21 -63.43
C PRO A 189 18.07 -1.30 -62.70
N VAL A 190 17.53 -1.79 -61.57
CA VAL A 190 16.56 -1.07 -60.75
C VAL A 190 17.20 0.22 -60.22
N PRO A 191 16.62 1.41 -60.47
CA PRO A 191 17.15 2.67 -59.97
C PRO A 191 17.37 2.64 -58.45
N VAL A 192 18.59 2.93 -58.01
CA VAL A 192 18.94 2.98 -56.59
C VAL A 192 18.62 4.38 -56.04
N VAL A 193 17.93 4.47 -54.90
CA VAL A 193 17.80 5.75 -54.16
C VAL A 193 18.91 5.77 -53.09
N PRO A 194 20.05 6.46 -53.33
CA PRO A 194 21.32 6.00 -52.74
C PRO A 194 21.51 6.30 -51.26
N ILE A 195 20.73 7.21 -50.66
CA ILE A 195 20.93 7.67 -49.28
C ILE A 195 19.56 7.94 -48.61
N PRO A 196 19.30 7.47 -47.38
CA PRO A 196 18.16 7.89 -46.58
C PRO A 196 18.15 9.41 -46.35
N GLY A 197 17.00 10.05 -46.51
CA GLY A 197 16.80 11.50 -46.48
C GLY A 197 16.82 12.16 -47.87
N THR A 198 17.01 11.41 -48.96
CA THR A 198 16.98 11.94 -50.33
C THR A 198 15.67 11.65 -51.06
N SER A 199 15.15 12.65 -51.77
CA SER A 199 13.94 12.54 -52.58
C SER A 199 14.26 12.32 -54.06
N THR A 200 13.83 11.20 -54.62
CA THR A 200 13.90 10.93 -56.06
C THR A 200 12.56 11.24 -56.72
N SER A 201 12.59 12.05 -57.78
CA SER A 201 11.42 12.25 -58.63
C SER A 201 11.29 11.10 -59.63
N GLY A 202 10.07 10.75 -59.99
CA GLY A 202 9.77 9.72 -60.98
C GLY A 202 8.50 10.01 -61.75
N GLN A 203 8.33 9.29 -62.86
CA GLN A 203 7.08 9.22 -63.60
C GLN A 203 6.78 7.76 -63.92
N LEU A 204 5.51 7.38 -63.85
CA LEU A 204 4.95 6.22 -64.54
C LEU A 204 4.43 6.70 -65.89
N SER A 205 4.97 6.21 -67.00
CA SER A 205 4.43 6.51 -68.34
C SER A 205 3.03 5.91 -68.54
N SER A 206 2.35 6.28 -69.63
CA SER A 206 1.02 5.76 -69.99
C SER A 206 0.95 4.22 -70.01
N ASN A 207 2.07 3.56 -70.33
CA ASN A 207 2.18 2.12 -70.53
C ASN A 207 2.96 1.43 -69.38
N GLU A 208 3.42 2.18 -68.39
CA GLU A 208 4.22 1.68 -67.26
C GLU A 208 3.33 1.60 -66.02
N PHE A 209 3.07 0.38 -65.54
CA PHE A 209 2.20 0.17 -64.38
C PHE A 209 2.92 0.32 -63.04
N GLU A 210 4.23 0.07 -62.99
CA GLU A 210 5.03 0.16 -61.77
C GLU A 210 6.47 0.61 -62.04
N LYS A 211 7.08 1.24 -61.02
CA LYS A 211 8.49 1.61 -60.97
C LYS A 211 9.08 1.10 -59.67
N ARG A 212 10.15 0.30 -59.76
CA ARG A 212 10.88 -0.23 -58.61
C ARG A 212 12.09 0.63 -58.30
N TYR A 213 12.40 0.76 -57.02
CA TYR A 213 13.55 1.45 -56.50
C TYR A 213 14.28 0.56 -55.50
N SER A 214 15.59 0.39 -55.65
CA SER A 214 16.39 -0.32 -54.66
C SER A 214 16.84 0.64 -53.57
N ILE A 215 16.69 0.21 -52.32
CA ILE A 215 17.15 0.92 -51.12
C ILE A 215 18.06 -0.01 -50.32
N ASP A 216 19.05 0.58 -49.66
CA ASP A 216 19.94 -0.09 -48.72
C ASP A 216 19.79 0.61 -47.36
N VAL A 217 19.61 -0.14 -46.28
CA VAL A 217 19.27 0.40 -44.96
C VAL A 217 20.07 -0.27 -43.85
N GLY A 218 20.56 0.54 -42.91
CA GLY A 218 20.95 0.06 -41.59
C GLY A 218 19.71 -0.15 -40.72
N ARG A 219 19.75 -1.10 -39.78
CA ARG A 219 18.61 -1.47 -38.92
C ARG A 219 17.90 -0.27 -38.27
N GLY A 220 16.56 -0.24 -38.32
CA GLY A 220 15.70 0.76 -37.65
C GLY A 220 14.36 0.98 -38.34
N ASP A 221 13.58 1.93 -37.83
CA ASP A 221 12.33 2.38 -38.46
C ASP A 221 12.59 3.38 -39.59
N TYR A 222 11.93 3.19 -40.73
CA TYR A 222 12.00 4.07 -41.89
C TYR A 222 10.62 4.61 -42.25
N GLN A 223 10.54 5.93 -42.43
CA GLN A 223 9.41 6.55 -43.12
C GLN A 223 9.68 6.60 -44.61
N PHE A 224 8.72 6.14 -45.39
CA PHE A 224 8.61 6.39 -46.82
C PHE A 224 7.48 7.39 -47.08
N THR A 225 7.62 8.19 -48.13
CA THR A 225 6.60 9.17 -48.52
C THR A 225 6.55 9.31 -50.03
N LEU A 226 5.38 9.08 -50.60
CA LEU A 226 5.07 9.32 -52.02
C LEU A 226 4.28 10.63 -52.09
N SER A 227 4.73 11.58 -52.90
CA SER A 227 4.20 12.96 -52.86
C SER A 227 4.24 13.62 -54.23
N GLY A 228 3.46 14.69 -54.41
CA GLY A 228 3.34 15.37 -55.71
C GLY A 228 2.72 14.49 -56.80
N LEU A 229 1.78 13.61 -56.42
CA LEU A 229 1.07 12.72 -57.31
C LEU A 229 0.18 13.49 -58.29
N SER A 230 0.34 13.22 -59.59
CA SER A 230 -0.56 13.73 -60.63
C SER A 230 -1.63 12.73 -61.07
N GLY A 231 -1.84 11.66 -60.28
CA GLY A 231 -2.81 10.60 -60.49
C GLY A 231 -2.56 9.44 -59.52
N ASP A 232 -3.49 8.47 -59.51
CA ASP A 232 -3.59 7.47 -58.45
C ASP A 232 -2.51 6.38 -58.52
N ALA A 233 -1.59 6.39 -57.56
CA ALA A 233 -0.51 5.42 -57.42
C ALA A 233 -0.12 5.15 -55.96
N ASP A 234 -0.04 3.86 -55.63
CA ASP A 234 0.39 3.32 -54.35
C ASP A 234 1.92 3.21 -54.25
N LEU A 235 2.41 3.07 -53.02
CA LEU A 235 3.75 2.62 -52.66
C LEU A 235 3.69 1.28 -51.90
N GLU A 236 4.50 0.31 -52.32
CA GLU A 236 4.75 -0.95 -51.60
C GLU A 236 6.22 -1.11 -51.21
N ILE A 237 6.46 -1.69 -50.02
CA ILE A 237 7.79 -2.07 -49.54
C ILE A 237 7.91 -3.59 -49.60
N LEU A 238 8.94 -4.09 -50.30
CA LEU A 238 9.16 -5.49 -50.62
C LEU A 238 10.57 -5.95 -50.22
N SER A 239 10.77 -7.27 -50.14
CA SER A 239 12.08 -7.91 -50.00
C SER A 239 13.07 -7.54 -51.12
N ALA A 240 14.37 -7.83 -50.91
CA ALA A 240 15.43 -7.61 -51.90
C ALA A 240 15.15 -8.25 -53.28
N ASP A 241 14.46 -9.41 -53.30
CA ASP A 241 14.07 -10.11 -54.52
C ASP A 241 12.71 -9.66 -55.09
N GLY A 242 12.05 -8.70 -54.44
CA GLY A 242 10.78 -8.11 -54.86
C GLY A 242 9.57 -9.04 -54.80
N LYS A 243 9.64 -10.16 -54.06
CA LYS A 243 8.53 -11.14 -53.94
C LYS A 243 7.69 -10.97 -52.68
N THR A 244 8.33 -10.85 -51.51
CA THR A 244 7.63 -10.75 -50.23
C THR A 244 7.25 -9.31 -49.96
N LYS A 245 5.95 -9.05 -49.78
CA LYS A 245 5.45 -7.73 -49.39
C LYS A 245 5.49 -7.54 -47.88
N PHE A 246 6.10 -6.46 -47.42
CA PHE A 246 6.05 -6.00 -46.04
C PHE A 246 4.87 -5.06 -45.80
N LYS A 247 4.58 -4.13 -46.73
CA LYS A 247 3.53 -3.12 -46.55
C LYS A 247 3.09 -2.48 -47.87
N SER A 248 1.82 -2.06 -47.94
CA SER A 248 1.27 -1.15 -48.96
C SER A 248 0.81 0.15 -48.30
N SER A 249 0.76 1.23 -49.08
CA SER A 249 -0.11 2.37 -48.83
C SER A 249 -1.57 2.06 -49.20
N LEU A 250 -2.48 2.99 -48.90
CA LEU A 250 -3.93 2.77 -48.96
C LEU A 250 -4.77 4.04 -49.25
N ASN A 251 -4.17 5.23 -49.45
CA ASN A 251 -4.97 6.39 -49.86
C ASN A 251 -5.35 6.26 -51.35
N SER A 252 -5.95 7.31 -51.93
CA SER A 252 -6.38 7.28 -53.34
C SER A 252 -6.35 8.66 -53.99
N GLY A 253 -6.48 8.69 -55.32
CA GLY A 253 -6.47 9.93 -56.11
C GLY A 253 -5.10 10.59 -56.19
N THR A 254 -4.89 11.69 -55.45
CA THR A 254 -3.64 12.49 -55.50
C THR A 254 -3.10 12.83 -54.11
N GLU A 255 -3.64 12.20 -53.06
CA GLU A 255 -3.18 12.40 -51.69
C GLU A 255 -1.78 11.79 -51.48
N ALA A 256 -0.96 12.39 -50.61
CA ALA A 256 0.40 11.92 -50.39
C ALA A 256 0.42 10.66 -49.51
N GLU A 257 0.98 9.56 -50.00
CA GLU A 257 1.13 8.32 -49.23
C GLU A 257 2.25 8.45 -48.20
N ARG A 258 2.01 7.98 -46.97
CA ARG A 258 3.00 7.96 -45.89
C ARG A 258 3.00 6.60 -45.21
N LEU A 259 4.15 5.93 -45.25
CA LEU A 259 4.37 4.62 -44.63
C LEU A 259 5.49 4.71 -43.61
N ILE A 260 5.31 4.11 -42.44
CA ILE A 260 6.42 3.77 -41.55
C ILE A 260 6.57 2.24 -41.56
N GLN A 261 7.80 1.77 -41.76
CA GLN A 261 8.16 0.36 -41.81
C GLN A 261 9.45 0.11 -41.01
N PRO A 262 9.42 -0.77 -39.99
CA PRO A 262 10.64 -1.31 -39.39
C PRO A 262 11.38 -2.18 -40.41
N LEU A 263 12.69 -1.96 -40.56
CA LEU A 263 13.57 -2.73 -41.43
C LEU A 263 14.82 -3.18 -40.65
N GLU A 264 15.19 -4.44 -40.84
CA GLU A 264 16.49 -4.96 -40.40
C GLU A 264 17.59 -4.48 -41.36
N GLN A 265 18.86 -4.68 -41.02
CA GLN A 265 19.95 -4.24 -41.90
C GLN A 265 19.95 -5.06 -43.21
N GLY A 266 19.88 -4.37 -44.36
CA GLY A 266 19.94 -5.01 -45.67
C GLY A 266 19.28 -4.21 -46.80
N LYS A 267 19.06 -4.89 -47.93
CA LYS A 267 18.47 -4.31 -49.14
C LYS A 267 16.99 -4.66 -49.26
N TYR A 268 16.21 -3.70 -49.76
CA TYR A 268 14.78 -3.81 -49.99
C TYR A 268 14.39 -3.14 -51.32
N ILE A 269 13.15 -3.35 -51.75
CA ILE A 269 12.59 -2.70 -52.93
C ILE A 269 11.39 -1.84 -52.52
N ALA A 270 11.43 -0.55 -52.86
CA ALA A 270 10.28 0.34 -52.83
C ALA A 270 9.63 0.34 -54.23
N ARG A 271 8.39 -0.10 -54.36
CA ARG A 271 7.64 -0.20 -55.63
C ARG A 271 6.51 0.83 -55.65
N VAL A 272 6.60 1.81 -56.53
CA VAL A 272 5.49 2.74 -56.82
C VAL A 272 4.67 2.15 -57.97
N PHE A 273 3.35 2.06 -57.87
CA PHE A 273 2.50 1.47 -58.91
C PHE A 273 1.12 2.11 -58.99
N ARG A 274 0.61 2.28 -60.22
CA ARG A 274 -0.68 2.96 -60.48
C ARG A 274 -1.88 2.06 -60.16
N LYS A 275 -2.95 2.63 -59.59
CA LYS A 275 -4.22 1.90 -59.39
C LYS A 275 -5.01 1.72 -60.68
N THR A 276 -5.01 2.74 -61.55
CA THR A 276 -5.86 2.80 -62.74
C THR A 276 -5.04 2.95 -64.03
N ALA A 277 -5.42 2.20 -65.06
CA ALA A 277 -4.91 2.38 -66.42
C ALA A 277 -5.45 3.70 -67.00
N GLY A 278 -4.63 4.42 -67.76
CA GLY A 278 -4.98 5.74 -68.27
C GLY A 278 -3.85 6.38 -69.07
N THR A 279 -4.22 7.21 -70.04
CA THR A 279 -3.33 7.75 -71.08
C THR A 279 -2.33 8.79 -70.60
N THR A 280 -2.60 9.46 -69.47
CA THR A 280 -1.71 10.47 -68.89
C THR A 280 -0.63 9.83 -68.00
N PRO A 281 0.66 10.22 -68.12
CA PRO A 281 1.69 9.82 -67.17
C PRO A 281 1.43 10.32 -65.74
N ILE A 282 1.72 9.50 -64.74
CA ILE A 282 1.63 9.88 -63.32
C ILE A 282 3.01 10.31 -62.83
N SER A 283 3.15 11.58 -62.46
CA SER A 283 4.36 12.12 -61.82
C SER A 283 4.31 11.90 -60.32
N PHE A 284 5.47 11.68 -59.71
CA PHE A 284 5.59 11.48 -58.26
C PHE A 284 6.99 11.86 -57.74
N ARG A 285 7.10 12.02 -56.41
CA ARG A 285 8.35 12.12 -55.66
C ARG A 285 8.34 11.10 -54.54
N LEU A 286 9.28 10.16 -54.59
CA LEU A 286 9.53 9.18 -53.54
C LEU A 286 10.66 9.69 -52.65
N ASN A 287 10.38 9.82 -51.35
CA ASN A 287 11.38 10.05 -50.31
C ASN A 287 11.39 8.86 -49.34
N TYR A 288 12.56 8.52 -48.80
CA TYR A 288 12.66 7.61 -47.65
C TYR A 288 13.69 8.14 -46.66
N ALA A 289 13.39 8.06 -45.36
CA ALA A 289 14.27 8.55 -44.31
C ALA A 289 14.16 7.66 -43.06
N LYS A 290 15.29 7.41 -42.40
CA LYS A 290 15.28 6.77 -41.07
C LYS A 290 14.54 7.68 -40.10
N GLN A 291 13.73 7.12 -39.21
CA GLN A 291 13.20 7.89 -38.09
C GLN A 291 14.35 8.33 -37.19
N THR A 292 14.20 9.54 -36.65
CA THR A 292 15.12 10.20 -35.73
C THR A 292 14.29 10.77 -34.59
N ASP A 293 14.88 10.89 -33.42
CA ASP A 293 14.21 11.51 -32.29
C ASP A 293 13.94 13.00 -32.60
N THR A 294 12.73 13.45 -32.29
CA THR A 294 12.29 14.84 -32.45
C THR A 294 11.75 15.45 -31.16
N VAL A 295 11.65 14.68 -30.07
CA VAL A 295 11.09 15.08 -28.78
C VAL A 295 12.22 15.34 -27.79
N ARG A 296 12.92 16.45 -28.02
CA ARG A 296 14.04 16.89 -27.17
C ARG A 296 13.52 17.38 -25.81
N ASN A 297 13.49 16.51 -24.80
CA ASN A 297 13.16 16.89 -23.44
C ASN A 297 14.04 16.22 -22.36
N THR A 298 13.78 16.64 -21.13
CA THR A 298 14.43 16.23 -19.88
C THR A 298 13.35 16.14 -18.81
N GLU A 299 13.61 15.58 -17.62
CA GLU A 299 12.64 15.60 -16.52
C GLU A 299 12.09 17.02 -16.24
N ALA A 300 12.96 18.04 -16.23
CA ALA A 300 12.56 19.44 -16.04
C ALA A 300 11.69 20.02 -17.17
N THR A 301 11.81 19.50 -18.39
CA THR A 301 11.03 19.90 -19.57
C THR A 301 10.03 18.84 -20.05
N ALA A 302 9.73 17.85 -19.19
CA ALA A 302 8.92 16.69 -19.54
C ALA A 302 7.54 17.09 -20.08
N THR A 303 7.10 16.38 -21.12
CA THR A 303 5.83 16.63 -21.83
C THR A 303 4.65 16.42 -20.87
N ASP A 304 3.84 17.47 -20.68
CA ASP A 304 2.74 17.45 -19.72
C ASP A 304 1.49 16.78 -20.31
N LEU A 305 1.03 15.70 -19.68
CA LEU A 305 -0.18 14.96 -20.02
C LEU A 305 -1.41 15.46 -19.24
N GLY A 306 -1.22 16.43 -18.34
CA GLY A 306 -2.27 16.94 -17.47
C GLY A 306 -2.67 15.95 -16.38
N THR A 307 -3.97 15.95 -16.04
CA THR A 307 -4.54 15.07 -15.02
C THR A 307 -5.30 13.93 -15.70
N LEU A 308 -4.96 12.68 -15.40
CA LEU A 308 -5.54 11.52 -16.05
C LEU A 308 -6.99 11.29 -15.59
N GLY A 309 -7.88 10.84 -16.49
CA GLY A 309 -9.26 10.48 -16.15
C GLY A 309 -10.21 11.66 -15.87
N THR A 310 -9.80 12.92 -16.06
CA THR A 310 -10.71 14.09 -16.01
C THR A 310 -11.44 14.35 -17.33
N THR A 311 -11.29 13.48 -18.32
CA THR A 311 -11.89 13.56 -19.66
C THR A 311 -12.35 12.18 -20.11
N ASN A 312 -13.50 12.10 -20.80
CA ASN A 312 -14.06 10.84 -21.32
C ASN A 312 -13.17 10.16 -22.37
N THR A 313 -12.21 10.90 -22.94
CA THR A 313 -11.13 10.36 -23.78
C THR A 313 -9.85 10.34 -22.95
N PRO A 314 -9.15 9.20 -22.80
CA PRO A 314 -7.84 9.17 -22.17
C PRO A 314 -6.81 9.96 -22.99
N PRO A 315 -5.81 10.60 -22.36
CA PRO A 315 -4.73 11.29 -23.07
C PRO A 315 -3.81 10.27 -23.74
N LYS A 316 -4.14 9.89 -24.98
CA LYS A 316 -3.29 9.04 -25.82
C LYS A 316 -2.23 9.87 -26.54
N ILE A 317 -0.98 9.41 -26.50
CA ILE A 317 0.01 9.82 -27.49
C ILE A 317 -0.11 8.87 -28.68
N ASP A 318 -1.14 9.09 -29.49
CA ASP A 318 -1.38 8.35 -30.74
C ASP A 318 -0.41 8.75 -31.87
N ARG A 319 0.42 9.78 -31.65
CA ARG A 319 1.58 10.10 -32.48
C ARG A 319 2.66 9.04 -32.23
N LEU A 320 3.16 8.41 -33.29
CA LEU A 320 4.39 7.62 -33.17
C LEU A 320 5.55 8.56 -32.84
N ASN A 321 6.25 8.27 -31.75
CA ASN A 321 7.53 8.89 -31.37
C ASN A 321 8.68 7.89 -31.59
N TYR A 322 9.94 8.34 -31.54
CA TYR A 322 11.12 7.48 -31.77
C TYR A 322 12.27 7.82 -30.83
N VAL A 323 12.60 6.91 -29.91
CA VAL A 323 13.74 7.06 -28.98
C VAL A 323 14.90 6.15 -29.41
N VAL A 324 16.16 6.58 -29.27
CA VAL A 324 17.33 5.83 -29.76
C VAL A 324 18.61 6.02 -28.94
N ALA A 325 19.36 4.94 -28.74
CA ALA A 325 20.59 4.94 -27.95
C ALA A 325 21.69 5.76 -28.64
N ASN A 326 22.43 6.54 -27.85
CA ASN A 326 23.47 7.46 -28.33
C ASN A 326 23.00 8.45 -29.42
N GLY A 327 21.69 8.74 -29.46
CA GLY A 327 21.14 9.86 -30.22
C GLY A 327 21.78 11.18 -29.79
N LYS A 328 22.00 12.09 -30.76
CA LYS A 328 22.75 13.34 -30.55
C LYS A 328 22.07 14.35 -29.61
N ASP A 329 20.83 14.06 -29.22
CA ASP A 329 19.84 15.03 -28.71
C ASP A 329 19.05 14.54 -27.47
N SER A 330 19.56 13.50 -26.78
CA SER A 330 18.94 12.67 -25.71
C SER A 330 18.58 11.26 -26.23
N PRO A 331 18.85 10.18 -25.46
CA PRO A 331 18.35 8.83 -25.73
C PRO A 331 17.14 8.48 -24.85
N VAL A 332 16.41 9.48 -24.34
CA VAL A 332 15.35 9.31 -23.33
C VAL A 332 14.23 10.32 -23.54
N ASP A 333 13.00 9.83 -23.60
CA ASP A 333 11.75 10.60 -23.57
C ASP A 333 11.21 10.72 -22.13
N TYR A 334 10.83 11.94 -21.74
CA TYR A 334 10.16 12.23 -20.46
C TYR A 334 8.73 12.76 -20.66
N PHE A 335 7.78 12.16 -19.94
CA PHE A 335 6.41 12.66 -19.79
C PHE A 335 6.09 12.90 -18.32
N LYS A 336 5.10 13.73 -18.02
CA LYS A 336 4.62 13.95 -16.65
C LYS A 336 3.10 14.03 -16.60
N PHE A 337 2.52 13.59 -15.49
CA PHE A 337 1.07 13.57 -15.28
C PHE A 337 0.69 13.75 -13.81
N LYS A 338 -0.61 13.91 -13.56
CA LYS A 338 -1.24 13.84 -12.23
C LYS A 338 -2.42 12.88 -12.26
N VAL A 339 -2.85 12.43 -11.08
CA VAL A 339 -4.13 11.72 -10.89
C VAL A 339 -5.08 12.56 -10.02
N PRO A 340 -6.41 12.54 -10.27
CA PRO A 340 -7.38 13.40 -9.60
C PRO A 340 -7.81 12.85 -8.23
N SER A 341 -7.63 11.56 -8.03
CA SER A 341 -7.91 10.80 -6.81
C SER A 341 -6.89 9.67 -6.69
N ARG A 342 -6.90 8.92 -5.58
CA ARG A 342 -6.14 7.67 -5.52
C ARG A 342 -6.78 6.65 -6.45
N GLY A 343 -5.99 5.91 -7.21
CA GLY A 343 -6.48 4.90 -8.16
C GLY A 343 -5.35 4.17 -8.88
N THR A 344 -5.71 3.26 -9.77
CA THR A 344 -4.74 2.49 -10.57
C THR A 344 -4.52 3.13 -11.94
N LEU A 345 -3.29 3.05 -12.43
CA LEU A 345 -2.92 3.41 -13.80
C LEU A 345 -2.42 2.15 -14.51
N ARG A 346 -3.03 1.84 -15.65
CA ARG A 346 -2.41 1.04 -16.71
C ARG A 346 -1.69 1.98 -17.66
N LEU A 347 -0.42 1.70 -17.92
CA LEU A 347 0.37 2.32 -18.99
C LEU A 347 0.81 1.23 -19.97
N GLU A 348 0.74 1.53 -21.27
CA GLU A 348 1.00 0.55 -22.33
C GLU A 348 1.76 1.17 -23.51
N LEU A 349 2.90 0.55 -23.87
CA LEU A 349 3.70 0.85 -25.06
C LEU A 349 3.40 -0.13 -26.20
N SER A 350 3.28 0.38 -27.43
CA SER A 350 3.08 -0.42 -28.65
C SER A 350 3.83 0.18 -29.83
N GLY A 351 4.37 -0.64 -30.74
CA GLY A 351 5.31 -0.19 -31.79
C GLY A 351 4.90 -0.49 -33.23
N LYS A 352 4.01 -1.45 -33.48
CA LYS A 352 3.67 -1.90 -34.84
C LYS A 352 2.18 -1.77 -35.17
N PRO A 353 1.81 -1.18 -36.33
CA PRO A 353 0.43 -1.14 -36.82
C PRO A 353 -0.18 -2.50 -37.25
N ILE A 354 0.52 -3.62 -37.08
CA ILE A 354 0.09 -4.96 -37.55
C ILE A 354 0.21 -5.98 -36.40
N ASP A 355 1.40 -6.10 -35.78
CA ASP A 355 1.66 -7.09 -34.73
C ASP A 355 1.70 -6.53 -33.29
N GLY A 356 1.45 -5.23 -33.09
CA GLY A 356 1.47 -4.54 -31.79
C GLY A 356 2.86 -4.30 -31.16
N GLY A 357 3.77 -5.29 -31.19
CA GLY A 357 5.09 -5.25 -30.54
C GLY A 357 6.04 -4.14 -31.01
N LEU A 358 7.16 -3.96 -30.29
CA LEU A 358 8.20 -2.96 -30.58
C LEU A 358 9.18 -3.47 -31.68
N PHE A 359 10.13 -2.62 -32.07
CA PHE A 359 11.24 -2.98 -32.97
C PHE A 359 12.63 -2.97 -32.28
N GLY A 360 12.79 -2.11 -31.27
CA GLY A 360 13.86 -2.17 -30.27
C GLY A 360 13.34 -2.69 -28.92
N ASP A 361 14.24 -2.89 -27.97
CA ASP A 361 13.94 -3.26 -26.58
C ASP A 361 13.94 -1.96 -25.74
N LEU A 362 12.77 -1.50 -25.28
CA LEU A 362 12.60 -0.22 -24.57
C LEU A 362 12.20 -0.46 -23.11
N ASP A 363 12.97 0.07 -22.17
CA ASP A 363 12.55 0.18 -20.78
C ASP A 363 11.55 1.34 -20.63
N VAL A 364 10.52 1.14 -19.80
CA VAL A 364 9.69 2.24 -19.26
C VAL A 364 9.74 2.24 -17.73
N ASP A 365 10.00 3.39 -17.12
CA ASP A 365 9.92 3.60 -15.67
C ASP A 365 8.83 4.64 -15.36
N VAL A 366 8.13 4.48 -14.23
CA VAL A 366 7.30 5.56 -13.65
C VAL A 366 7.74 5.86 -12.21
N TYR A 367 7.81 7.13 -11.82
CA TYR A 367 8.39 7.58 -10.55
C TYR A 367 7.85 8.94 -10.09
N ALA A 368 8.17 9.31 -8.85
CA ALA A 368 7.91 10.62 -8.25
C ALA A 368 9.21 11.46 -8.19
N PRO A 369 9.15 12.80 -8.23
CA PRO A 369 10.33 13.65 -8.30
C PRO A 369 11.15 13.59 -7.01
N GLY A 370 12.46 13.38 -7.17
CA GLY A 370 13.42 13.27 -6.06
C GLY A 370 13.72 11.84 -5.59
N GLU A 371 13.04 10.82 -6.12
CA GLU A 371 13.36 9.42 -5.82
C GLU A 371 14.68 9.00 -6.50
N PRO A 372 15.67 8.46 -5.75
CA PRO A 372 17.03 8.27 -6.25
C PRO A 372 17.18 6.98 -7.09
N ASN A 373 16.82 7.06 -8.38
CA ASN A 373 16.98 6.01 -9.40
C ASN A 373 16.27 4.66 -9.17
N THR A 374 15.69 4.41 -8.00
CA THR A 374 14.68 3.37 -7.79
C THR A 374 13.35 3.86 -8.33
N SER A 375 12.96 3.38 -9.52
CA SER A 375 11.62 3.66 -10.06
C SER A 375 10.52 3.07 -9.15
N ALA A 376 9.33 3.65 -9.21
CA ALA A 376 8.20 3.20 -8.42
C ALA A 376 7.77 1.80 -8.87
N ASP A 377 7.79 1.58 -10.19
CA ASP A 377 7.74 0.28 -10.88
C ASP A 377 8.31 0.49 -12.31
N ARG A 378 8.57 -0.59 -13.04
CA ARG A 378 9.19 -0.61 -14.37
C ARG A 378 8.42 -1.55 -15.31
N GLY A 379 8.59 -1.37 -16.61
CA GLY A 379 8.36 -2.39 -17.63
C GLY A 379 8.96 -3.76 -17.26
N LYS A 380 8.29 -4.82 -17.72
CA LYS A 380 8.43 -6.20 -17.28
C LYS A 380 8.61 -7.19 -18.44
N ASN A 381 8.43 -6.74 -19.68
CA ASN A 381 8.31 -7.61 -20.84
C ASN A 381 9.63 -7.69 -21.65
N PRO A 382 10.37 -8.82 -21.61
CA PRO A 382 11.72 -8.89 -22.15
C PRO A 382 11.76 -8.85 -23.68
N GLY A 383 12.70 -8.08 -24.23
CA GLY A 383 12.97 -8.04 -25.67
C GLY A 383 12.15 -6.97 -26.38
N ARG A 384 11.74 -7.25 -27.62
CA ARG A 384 10.95 -6.30 -28.44
C ARG A 384 9.44 -6.33 -28.13
N ALA A 385 9.08 -6.67 -26.90
CA ALA A 385 7.69 -6.84 -26.48
C ALA A 385 7.02 -5.48 -26.18
N ALA A 386 5.69 -5.45 -26.22
CA ALA A 386 4.91 -4.29 -25.79
C ALA A 386 4.99 -4.17 -24.25
N GLU A 387 5.50 -3.05 -23.72
CA GLU A 387 5.60 -2.88 -22.27
C GLU A 387 4.26 -2.49 -21.63
N ILE A 388 3.93 -3.15 -20.52
CA ILE A 388 2.72 -2.89 -19.73
C ILE A 388 3.09 -2.70 -18.27
N PHE A 389 2.59 -1.63 -17.69
CA PHE A 389 2.75 -1.26 -16.29
C PHE A 389 1.35 -1.18 -15.65
N ASN A 390 1.20 -1.74 -14.44
CA ASN A 390 0.00 -1.59 -13.61
C ASN A 390 0.41 -1.17 -12.18
N GLY A 391 -0.09 -0.05 -11.66
CA GLY A 391 0.25 0.37 -10.29
C GLY A 391 -0.66 1.44 -9.70
N THR A 392 -0.47 1.75 -8.42
CA THR A 392 -1.37 2.62 -7.62
C THR A 392 -0.75 3.97 -7.31
N TYR A 393 -1.51 5.02 -7.63
CA TYR A 393 -1.07 6.42 -7.63
C TYR A 393 -1.91 7.26 -6.68
N ASP A 394 -1.29 8.25 -6.03
CA ASP A 394 -1.92 9.19 -5.10
C ASP A 394 -2.14 10.56 -5.75
N PRO A 395 -3.21 11.30 -5.39
CA PRO A 395 -3.43 12.65 -5.87
C PRO A 395 -2.38 13.62 -5.29
N ASN A 396 -2.27 14.80 -5.91
CA ASN A 396 -1.32 15.88 -5.59
C ASN A 396 0.16 15.61 -5.89
N ILE A 397 0.56 14.37 -6.21
CA ILE A 397 1.89 14.07 -6.76
C ILE A 397 1.89 14.32 -8.28
N THR A 398 2.92 15.01 -8.77
CA THR A 398 3.27 14.99 -10.21
C THR A 398 4.17 13.80 -10.44
N TYR A 399 3.71 12.86 -11.25
CA TYR A 399 4.46 11.66 -11.64
C TYR A 399 5.19 11.89 -12.95
N PHE A 400 6.32 11.22 -13.12
CA PHE A 400 7.12 11.23 -14.32
C PHE A 400 7.19 9.83 -14.93
N ILE A 401 7.09 9.76 -16.25
CA ILE A 401 7.31 8.57 -17.08
C ILE A 401 8.62 8.80 -17.81
N ARG A 402 9.51 7.82 -17.78
CA ARG A 402 10.76 7.77 -18.55
C ARG A 402 10.70 6.60 -19.52
N ILE A 403 10.89 6.86 -20.81
CA ILE A 403 10.98 5.82 -21.86
C ILE A 403 12.37 5.92 -22.48
N GLN A 404 13.08 4.79 -22.56
CA GLN A 404 14.46 4.74 -23.03
C GLN A 404 14.78 3.38 -23.69
N PRO A 405 15.73 3.30 -24.63
CA PRO A 405 16.30 2.04 -25.06
C PRO A 405 16.96 1.37 -23.85
N LYS A 406 16.80 0.06 -23.75
CA LYS A 406 17.29 -0.73 -22.62
C LYS A 406 18.80 -0.67 -22.47
N ALA A 407 19.25 -0.65 -21.22
CA ALA A 407 20.67 -0.56 -20.88
C ALA A 407 21.52 -1.62 -21.61
N GLY A 408 22.54 -1.16 -22.34
CA GLY A 408 23.43 -2.02 -23.14
C GLY A 408 22.96 -2.31 -24.57
N THR A 409 21.75 -1.89 -24.97
CA THR A 409 21.26 -2.00 -26.35
C THR A 409 21.59 -0.74 -27.17
N THR A 410 21.66 -0.89 -28.49
CA THR A 410 21.79 0.23 -29.46
C THR A 410 20.49 0.54 -30.20
N ASP A 411 19.41 -0.18 -29.87
CA ASP A 411 18.22 -0.31 -30.73
C ASP A 411 17.12 0.67 -30.38
N GLY A 412 17.04 1.77 -31.15
CA GLY A 412 15.89 2.67 -31.07
C GLY A 412 14.64 2.11 -31.75
N SER A 413 13.48 2.34 -31.14
CA SER A 413 12.16 1.89 -31.61
C SER A 413 11.20 3.06 -31.76
N THR A 414 10.34 3.00 -32.78
CA THR A 414 9.09 3.74 -32.75
C THR A 414 8.17 3.16 -31.68
N TYR A 415 7.38 4.02 -31.05
CA TYR A 415 6.37 3.64 -30.07
C TYR A 415 5.18 4.61 -30.04
N LYS A 416 4.05 4.12 -29.51
CA LYS A 416 2.90 4.88 -29.02
C LYS A 416 2.78 4.67 -27.51
N LEU A 417 2.31 5.69 -26.79
CA LEU A 417 2.06 5.63 -25.35
C LEU A 417 0.56 5.78 -25.06
N ASN A 418 -0.04 4.72 -24.52
CA ASN A 418 -1.42 4.71 -24.02
C ASN A 418 -1.42 4.76 -22.49
N LEU A 419 -2.36 5.52 -21.92
CA LEU A 419 -2.60 5.60 -20.48
C LEU A 419 -4.09 5.38 -20.19
N ALA A 420 -4.42 4.57 -19.19
CA ALA A 420 -5.78 4.39 -18.70
C ALA A 420 -5.76 4.44 -17.16
N PHE A 421 -6.35 5.49 -16.58
CA PHE A 421 -6.46 5.67 -15.15
C PHE A 421 -7.87 5.30 -14.65
N THR A 422 -7.92 4.47 -13.62
CA THR A 422 -9.15 4.00 -12.97
C THR A 422 -9.19 4.56 -11.53
N PRO A 423 -10.09 5.50 -11.21
CA PRO A 423 -10.31 5.97 -9.84
C PRO A 423 -10.58 4.83 -8.86
N GLY A 424 -9.91 4.84 -7.70
CA GLY A 424 -9.89 3.70 -6.78
C GLY A 424 -11.19 3.42 -6.04
N ASN A 425 -12.11 4.40 -5.96
CA ASN A 425 -13.54 4.24 -5.59
C ASN A 425 -13.89 3.33 -4.40
N GLY A 426 -13.00 3.19 -3.40
CA GLY A 426 -13.21 2.26 -2.28
C GLY A 426 -13.15 0.78 -2.68
N ASN A 427 -12.24 0.45 -3.60
CA ASN A 427 -11.79 -0.90 -3.98
C ASN A 427 -10.31 -1.10 -3.57
N PRO A 428 -9.84 -2.36 -3.46
CA PRO A 428 -8.43 -2.68 -3.30
C PRO A 428 -7.57 -2.16 -4.44
N THR A 429 -6.32 -1.88 -4.08
CA THR A 429 -5.29 -1.38 -4.99
C THR A 429 -3.96 -2.05 -4.64
N PRO A 430 -3.16 -2.52 -5.62
CA PRO A 430 -1.88 -3.15 -5.32
C PRO A 430 -0.93 -2.09 -4.75
N VAL A 431 -0.26 -2.43 -3.65
CA VAL A 431 0.71 -1.53 -3.01
C VAL A 431 1.97 -1.48 -3.86
N ARG A 432 2.50 -2.66 -4.22
CA ARG A 432 3.62 -2.86 -5.14
C ARG A 432 3.64 -4.33 -5.55
N ASP A 433 3.79 -4.62 -6.84
CA ASP A 433 4.32 -5.91 -7.27
C ASP A 433 5.83 -5.90 -6.96
N ILE A 434 6.25 -6.78 -6.05
CA ILE A 434 7.63 -6.87 -5.57
C ILE A 434 8.44 -7.91 -6.35
N LEU A 435 7.79 -8.86 -7.03
CA LEU A 435 8.42 -10.00 -7.71
C LEU A 435 7.91 -10.25 -9.14
N VAL A 436 7.74 -9.16 -9.90
CA VAL A 436 7.71 -9.06 -11.38
C VAL A 436 7.40 -10.35 -12.11
N GLY A 437 6.12 -10.53 -12.44
CA GLY A 437 5.56 -11.73 -13.07
C GLY A 437 4.61 -12.44 -12.12
N ASN A 438 4.36 -13.73 -12.34
CA ASN A 438 3.42 -14.52 -11.52
C ASN A 438 3.99 -15.00 -10.17
N ALA A 439 5.11 -14.44 -9.72
CA ALA A 439 5.97 -15.02 -8.70
C ALA A 439 5.77 -14.40 -7.31
N SER A 440 4.67 -14.73 -6.64
CA SER A 440 4.33 -14.29 -5.26
C SER A 440 5.53 -13.92 -4.35
N SER A 441 5.60 -12.68 -3.90
CA SER A 441 6.56 -12.14 -2.92
C SER A 441 6.34 -12.64 -1.50
N GLY A 442 5.14 -13.16 -1.21
CA GLY A 442 4.83 -13.78 0.08
C GLY A 442 4.85 -12.76 1.22
N ALA A 443 4.31 -11.57 0.97
CA ALA A 443 4.32 -10.49 1.94
C ALA A 443 3.55 -10.85 3.23
N ASN A 444 4.03 -10.41 4.39
CA ASN A 444 3.45 -10.74 5.70
C ASN A 444 3.91 -9.73 6.79
N ASN A 445 3.43 -9.88 8.03
CA ASN A 445 3.80 -9.10 9.21
C ASN A 445 3.40 -7.61 9.17
N PHE A 446 2.36 -7.24 8.43
CA PHE A 446 1.87 -5.86 8.31
C PHE A 446 1.58 -5.22 9.69
N THR A 447 2.42 -4.28 10.10
CA THR A 447 2.40 -3.67 11.43
C THR A 447 2.35 -2.15 11.32
N ASP A 448 1.40 -1.51 12.02
CA ASP A 448 1.35 -0.03 12.10
C ASP A 448 2.49 0.50 12.96
N VAL A 449 3.40 1.24 12.34
CA VAL A 449 4.32 2.13 13.07
C VAL A 449 4.17 3.55 12.55
N ASN A 450 3.27 4.29 13.23
CA ASN A 450 2.97 5.71 13.03
C ASN A 450 2.20 5.99 11.72
N GLY A 451 1.29 5.08 11.32
CA GLY A 451 0.50 5.18 10.09
C GLY A 451 1.23 4.69 8.83
N LEU A 452 2.39 4.03 9.00
CA LEU A 452 3.08 3.27 7.95
C LEU A 452 2.99 1.78 8.27
N ALA A 453 2.69 0.97 7.26
CA ALA A 453 2.66 -0.48 7.35
C ALA A 453 4.07 -1.01 7.11
N TYR A 454 4.70 -1.54 8.15
CA TYR A 454 5.95 -2.27 8.02
C TYR A 454 5.62 -3.72 7.74
N PHE A 455 6.31 -4.35 6.79
CA PHE A 455 6.03 -5.73 6.39
C PHE A 455 7.29 -6.39 5.81
N THR A 456 7.32 -7.72 5.88
CA THR A 456 8.29 -8.55 5.17
C THR A 456 7.77 -8.92 3.80
N ALA A 457 8.64 -9.00 2.80
CA ALA A 457 8.38 -9.66 1.52
C ALA A 457 9.70 -10.18 0.92
N ASP A 458 9.66 -11.27 0.16
CA ASP A 458 10.79 -11.63 -0.70
C ASP A 458 10.93 -10.61 -1.84
N SER A 459 12.16 -10.29 -2.23
CA SER A 459 12.46 -9.48 -3.41
C SER A 459 13.73 -9.94 -4.13
N ILE A 460 13.96 -9.46 -5.36
CA ILE A 460 15.20 -9.70 -6.10
C ILE A 460 16.23 -8.62 -5.75
N ASN A 461 17.49 -9.01 -5.52
CA ASN A 461 18.60 -8.08 -5.32
C ASN A 461 19.32 -7.72 -6.64
N ALA A 462 20.33 -6.83 -6.56
CA ALA A 462 21.14 -6.41 -7.70
C ALA A 462 21.98 -7.53 -8.37
N GLN A 463 21.98 -8.76 -7.82
CA GLN A 463 22.65 -9.94 -8.37
C GLN A 463 21.65 -11.00 -8.88
N GLY A 464 20.34 -10.68 -8.98
CA GLY A 464 19.31 -11.62 -9.43
C GLY A 464 18.89 -12.67 -8.39
N GLN A 465 19.34 -12.56 -7.14
CA GLN A 465 19.04 -13.49 -6.05
C GLN A 465 17.75 -13.08 -5.34
N ARG A 466 16.82 -14.03 -5.15
CA ARG A 466 15.62 -13.85 -4.31
C ARG A 466 16.00 -13.96 -2.83
N ARG A 467 15.76 -12.89 -2.07
CA ARG A 467 16.08 -12.74 -0.62
C ARG A 467 14.87 -12.16 0.10
N THR A 468 14.83 -12.30 1.42
CA THR A 468 13.78 -11.67 2.23
C THR A 468 14.19 -10.24 2.58
N SER A 469 13.21 -9.33 2.62
CA SER A 469 13.43 -7.89 2.74
C SER A 469 12.41 -7.26 3.69
N LEU A 470 12.83 -6.23 4.45
CA LEU A 470 11.92 -5.38 5.22
C LEU A 470 11.47 -4.20 4.35
N TRP A 471 10.17 -3.92 4.35
CA TRP A 471 9.54 -2.81 3.63
C TRP A 471 8.73 -1.95 4.59
N ALA A 472 8.50 -0.69 4.21
CA ALA A 472 7.47 0.16 4.80
C ALA A 472 6.61 0.82 3.71
N SER A 473 5.30 0.91 3.95
CA SER A 473 4.34 1.49 3.00
C SER A 473 3.31 2.40 3.64
N ALA A 474 2.91 3.47 2.94
CA ALA A 474 1.73 4.26 3.25
C ALA A 474 0.48 3.89 2.42
N GLY A 475 0.54 2.79 1.66
CA GLY A 475 -0.59 2.22 0.90
C GLY A 475 -0.51 2.39 -0.62
N THR A 476 0.51 3.08 -1.15
CA THR A 476 0.68 3.34 -2.59
C THR A 476 2.10 3.12 -3.07
N LEU A 477 2.27 2.96 -4.38
CA LEU A 477 3.52 2.51 -5.01
C LEU A 477 4.71 3.43 -4.71
N THR A 478 4.55 4.74 -4.95
CA THR A 478 5.56 5.77 -4.64
C THR A 478 5.65 6.10 -3.15
N ARG A 479 4.90 5.41 -2.29
CA ARG A 479 5.02 5.52 -0.83
C ARG A 479 5.32 4.16 -0.21
N THR A 480 5.97 3.28 -0.98
CA THR A 480 6.40 1.94 -0.58
C THR A 480 7.89 1.77 -0.84
N THR A 481 8.66 1.74 0.25
CA THR A 481 10.13 1.77 0.23
C THR A 481 10.69 0.51 0.86
N LYS A 482 11.67 -0.12 0.20
CA LYS A 482 12.45 -1.20 0.81
C LYS A 482 13.41 -0.58 1.83
N LEU A 483 13.35 -1.04 3.08
CA LEU A 483 14.22 -0.58 4.16
C LEU A 483 15.50 -1.39 4.24
N PHE A 484 15.44 -2.72 4.04
CA PHE A 484 16.60 -3.59 4.16
C PHE A 484 16.47 -4.86 3.32
N ASP A 485 17.56 -5.31 2.71
CA ASP A 485 17.70 -6.62 2.08
C ASP A 485 18.58 -7.51 2.96
N PHE A 486 18.06 -8.63 3.44
CA PHE A 486 18.85 -9.56 4.24
C PHE A 486 19.89 -10.29 3.37
N PRO A 487 21.02 -10.76 3.94
CA PRO A 487 22.07 -11.46 3.18
C PRO A 487 21.57 -12.72 2.47
N GLN A 488 20.57 -13.37 3.05
CA GLN A 488 19.90 -14.58 2.56
C GLN A 488 18.37 -14.46 2.74
N ARG A 489 17.63 -15.54 2.47
CA ARG A 489 16.24 -15.68 2.96
C ARG A 489 16.26 -15.72 4.49
N ALA A 490 15.39 -14.95 5.12
CA ALA A 490 15.39 -14.72 6.56
C ALA A 490 13.97 -14.84 7.11
N GLU A 491 13.79 -15.60 8.19
CA GLU A 491 12.56 -15.49 8.98
C GLU A 491 12.62 -14.19 9.79
N LEU A 492 11.54 -13.42 9.73
CA LEU A 492 11.32 -12.21 10.50
C LEU A 492 9.98 -12.32 11.24
N ARG A 493 9.99 -12.09 12.55
CA ARG A 493 8.83 -12.26 13.44
C ARG A 493 8.80 -11.24 14.59
N ASP A 494 7.76 -11.32 15.41
CA ASP A 494 7.54 -10.54 16.64
C ASP A 494 7.59 -9.00 16.42
N PHE A 495 6.89 -8.51 15.40
CA PHE A 495 6.89 -7.09 15.02
C PHE A 495 6.21 -6.20 16.08
N THR A 496 7.01 -5.45 16.83
CA THR A 496 6.57 -4.73 18.03
C THR A 496 6.93 -3.25 17.98
N ARG A 497 5.92 -2.39 18.08
CA ARG A 497 6.10 -0.93 18.11
C ARG A 497 6.48 -0.44 19.51
N VAL A 498 7.67 0.15 19.68
CA VAL A 498 8.11 0.75 20.95
C VAL A 498 8.69 2.14 20.75
N GLY A 499 8.17 3.13 21.47
CA GLY A 499 8.64 4.53 21.42
C GLY A 499 8.47 5.24 20.06
N GLY A 500 7.80 4.61 19.09
CA GLY A 500 7.68 5.08 17.70
C GLY A 500 8.63 4.41 16.71
N LEU A 501 9.46 3.47 17.18
CA LEU A 501 10.30 2.58 16.36
C LEU A 501 9.59 1.22 16.17
N LEU A 502 9.97 0.49 15.13
CA LEU A 502 9.71 -0.95 15.03
C LEU A 502 10.87 -1.72 15.68
N TYR A 503 10.57 -2.67 16.55
CA TYR A 503 11.47 -3.75 16.93
C TYR A 503 10.94 -5.07 16.37
N PHE A 504 11.84 -5.98 15.98
CA PHE A 504 11.49 -7.27 15.40
C PHE A 504 12.65 -8.26 15.57
N VAL A 505 12.38 -9.56 15.41
CA VAL A 505 13.39 -10.62 15.45
C VAL A 505 13.73 -11.02 14.02
N ALA A 506 15.02 -11.21 13.71
CA ALA A 506 15.46 -11.62 12.36
C ALA A 506 16.74 -12.47 12.39
N ASN A 507 16.86 -13.43 11.47
CA ASN A 507 18.08 -14.19 11.24
C ASN A 507 18.81 -13.71 9.97
N ASP A 508 19.98 -13.10 10.11
CA ASP A 508 20.74 -12.54 8.99
C ASP A 508 21.67 -13.54 8.27
N GLY A 509 21.79 -14.77 8.78
CA GLY A 509 22.70 -15.81 8.27
C GLY A 509 24.17 -15.65 8.65
N VAL A 510 24.52 -14.62 9.42
CA VAL A 510 25.91 -14.29 9.82
C VAL A 510 26.08 -14.34 11.34
N SER A 511 25.10 -13.82 12.09
CA SER A 511 25.04 -13.80 13.55
C SER A 511 23.84 -14.56 14.12
N GLY A 512 23.20 -15.39 13.30
CA GLY A 512 22.01 -16.14 13.69
C GLY A 512 20.79 -15.25 13.95
N THR A 513 19.88 -15.74 14.79
CA THR A 513 18.60 -15.08 15.11
C THR A 513 18.80 -14.05 16.23
N GLU A 514 18.60 -12.77 15.95
CA GLU A 514 18.88 -11.66 16.88
C GLU A 514 17.79 -10.59 16.88
N LEU A 515 17.91 -9.60 17.79
CA LEU A 515 16.98 -8.47 17.90
C LEU A 515 17.36 -7.33 16.96
N TRP A 516 16.39 -6.84 16.19
CA TRP A 516 16.54 -5.75 15.22
C TRP A 516 15.61 -4.58 15.53
N VAL A 517 15.95 -3.42 14.98
CA VAL A 517 15.20 -2.16 15.09
C VAL A 517 15.13 -1.45 13.75
N SER A 518 14.06 -0.70 13.50
CA SER A 518 13.94 0.25 12.38
C SER A 518 13.23 1.54 12.82
N ASP A 519 13.69 2.66 12.28
CA ASP A 519 13.04 3.98 12.39
C ASP A 519 12.20 4.37 11.15
N GLY A 520 12.08 3.45 10.17
CA GLY A 520 11.45 3.74 8.87
C GLY A 520 12.42 4.21 7.78
N THR A 521 13.73 4.21 8.06
CA THR A 521 14.77 4.47 7.06
C THR A 521 15.69 3.27 6.88
N ALA A 522 16.34 3.18 5.72
CA ALA A 522 17.35 2.15 5.48
C ALA A 522 18.60 2.29 6.37
N GLN A 523 18.92 3.51 6.82
CA GLN A 523 20.07 3.77 7.70
C GLN A 523 19.79 3.46 9.19
N GLY A 524 18.54 3.63 9.62
CA GLY A 524 18.10 3.28 10.97
C GLY A 524 17.68 1.82 11.14
N THR A 525 17.56 1.05 10.05
CA THR A 525 17.25 -0.38 10.08
C THR A 525 18.52 -1.21 10.33
N LYS A 526 18.62 -1.83 11.52
CA LYS A 526 19.84 -2.53 11.96
C LYS A 526 19.60 -3.48 13.13
N ARG A 527 20.54 -4.39 13.37
CA ARG A 527 20.63 -5.18 14.61
C ARG A 527 20.84 -4.27 15.81
N VAL A 528 20.15 -4.54 16.92
CA VAL A 528 20.21 -3.73 18.17
C VAL A 528 21.50 -4.00 18.93
N ALA A 529 21.76 -5.29 19.17
CA ALA A 529 22.91 -5.84 19.84
C ALA A 529 23.14 -7.26 19.30
N ASP A 530 24.35 -7.78 19.49
CA ASP A 530 24.68 -9.19 19.29
C ASP A 530 24.70 -9.82 20.68
N LEU A 531 23.61 -10.47 21.08
CA LEU A 531 23.42 -10.94 22.47
C LEU A 531 24.03 -12.33 22.70
N GLN A 532 24.22 -13.13 21.65
CA GLN A 532 25.05 -14.35 21.72
C GLN A 532 25.96 -14.46 20.48
N PRO A 533 27.19 -13.92 20.54
CA PRO A 533 28.12 -13.95 19.41
C PRO A 533 28.39 -15.34 18.84
N GLY A 534 27.91 -15.58 17.62
CA GLY A 534 28.09 -16.81 16.86
C GLY A 534 26.91 -17.10 15.93
N ALA A 535 26.99 -18.18 15.14
CA ALA A 535 25.98 -18.51 14.15
C ALA A 535 24.61 -18.94 14.72
N GLY A 536 24.52 -19.22 16.03
CA GLY A 536 23.26 -19.60 16.70
C GLY A 536 22.34 -18.40 16.99
N GLY A 537 22.91 -17.24 17.30
CA GLY A 537 22.19 -16.07 17.82
C GLY A 537 21.51 -16.29 19.18
N SER A 538 21.01 -15.21 19.78
CA SER A 538 20.31 -15.23 21.06
C SER A 538 18.85 -15.70 21.00
N ASN A 539 18.28 -15.81 19.80
CA ASN A 539 16.88 -16.21 19.55
C ASN A 539 15.88 -15.51 20.50
N PRO A 540 15.69 -14.17 20.36
CA PRO A 540 14.72 -13.42 21.15
C PRO A 540 13.27 -13.84 20.84
N SER A 541 12.39 -13.68 21.82
CA SER A 541 10.95 -13.98 21.73
C SER A 541 10.12 -13.08 22.66
N ASP A 542 8.82 -13.01 22.36
CA ASP A 542 7.79 -12.36 23.18
C ASP A 542 8.06 -10.86 23.41
N LEU A 543 8.34 -10.17 22.28
CA LEU A 543 8.66 -8.74 22.25
C LEU A 543 7.47 -7.91 22.75
N THR A 544 7.54 -7.44 24.00
CA THR A 544 6.43 -6.77 24.69
C THR A 544 6.71 -5.31 25.01
N ALA A 545 5.79 -4.43 24.61
CA ALA A 545 5.91 -2.98 24.79
C ALA A 545 5.31 -2.49 26.13
N VAL A 546 6.16 -2.05 27.06
CA VAL A 546 5.77 -1.42 28.32
C VAL A 546 6.14 0.07 28.25
N GLY A 547 5.24 0.87 27.67
CA GLY A 547 5.46 2.29 27.40
C GLY A 547 6.56 2.52 26.36
N ASN A 548 7.70 3.07 26.79
CA ASN A 548 8.90 3.23 25.95
C ASN A 548 9.97 2.15 26.21
N THR A 549 9.63 1.10 26.97
CA THR A 549 10.52 -0.03 27.25
C THR A 549 10.05 -1.25 26.46
N LEU A 550 10.95 -1.87 25.71
CA LEU A 550 10.77 -3.22 25.20
C LEU A 550 11.21 -4.20 26.28
N TYR A 551 10.40 -5.21 26.57
CA TYR A 551 10.78 -6.41 27.32
C TYR A 551 10.70 -7.62 26.40
N PHE A 552 11.57 -8.61 26.62
CA PHE A 552 11.66 -9.82 25.81
C PHE A 552 12.51 -10.86 26.53
N TYR A 553 12.45 -12.13 26.13
CA TYR A 553 13.41 -13.14 26.57
C TYR A 553 14.22 -13.70 25.39
N THR A 554 15.38 -14.30 25.67
CA THR A 554 16.31 -14.90 24.69
C THR A 554 16.68 -16.32 25.11
N ASN A 555 16.88 -17.23 24.17
CA ASN A 555 17.37 -18.58 24.42
C ASN A 555 18.90 -18.61 24.26
N VAL A 556 19.64 -18.61 25.38
CA VAL A 556 21.11 -18.50 25.38
C VAL A 556 21.77 -19.83 25.76
N VAL A 557 22.75 -20.28 24.99
CA VAL A 557 23.56 -21.47 25.32
C VAL A 557 24.57 -21.11 26.41
N VAL A 558 24.48 -21.71 27.59
CA VAL A 558 25.35 -21.41 28.74
C VAL A 558 26.33 -22.55 28.99
N GLY A 559 27.62 -22.23 29.16
CA GLY A 559 28.62 -23.15 29.72
C GLY A 559 28.98 -24.39 28.89
N GLY A 560 28.62 -24.44 27.60
CA GLY A 560 28.93 -25.59 26.73
C GLY A 560 28.11 -26.84 27.01
N THR A 561 27.08 -26.77 27.86
CA THR A 561 26.27 -27.92 28.30
C THR A 561 25.26 -28.43 27.28
N GLY A 562 25.21 -27.87 26.06
CA GLY A 562 24.21 -28.15 25.02
C GLY A 562 22.80 -27.59 25.31
N ASN A 563 22.47 -27.34 26.57
CA ASN A 563 21.16 -26.83 26.98
C ASN A 563 21.02 -25.32 26.73
N ASN A 564 20.00 -24.95 25.95
CA ASN A 564 19.51 -23.58 25.87
C ASN A 564 18.94 -23.15 27.23
N GLN A 565 19.23 -21.93 27.64
CA GLN A 565 18.62 -21.34 28.84
C GLN A 565 18.00 -19.98 28.55
N GLN A 566 16.76 -19.77 29.01
CA GLN A 566 16.11 -18.50 28.76
C GLN A 566 16.61 -17.41 29.71
N ARG A 567 16.60 -16.17 29.24
CA ARG A 567 16.96 -14.95 29.99
C ARG A 567 16.05 -13.80 29.62
N LEU A 568 15.45 -13.15 30.60
CA LEU A 568 14.58 -11.99 30.44
C LEU A 568 15.41 -10.69 30.36
N TYR A 569 15.04 -9.79 29.46
CA TYR A 569 15.70 -8.51 29.19
C TYR A 569 14.73 -7.34 29.19
N ARG A 570 15.28 -6.13 29.40
CA ARG A 570 14.62 -4.84 29.14
C ARG A 570 15.50 -3.93 28.29
N LEU A 571 14.90 -3.15 27.41
CA LEU A 571 15.56 -2.21 26.51
C LEU A 571 14.76 -0.90 26.40
N GLN A 572 15.40 0.25 26.57
CA GLN A 572 14.75 1.54 26.30
C GLN A 572 14.71 1.82 24.78
N ALA A 573 13.60 2.35 24.27
CA ALA A 573 13.47 2.70 22.85
C ALA A 573 14.60 3.62 22.38
N GLY A 574 15.29 3.23 21.30
CA GLY A 574 16.47 3.92 20.76
C GLY A 574 17.81 3.57 21.43
N SER A 575 17.83 2.74 22.48
CA SER A 575 19.06 2.16 23.04
C SER A 575 19.56 0.99 22.17
N THR A 576 20.88 0.76 22.20
CA THR A 576 21.57 -0.43 21.64
C THR A 576 22.10 -1.35 22.74
N ALA A 577 21.74 -1.11 24.01
CA ALA A 577 22.18 -1.88 25.16
C ALA A 577 20.97 -2.47 25.91
N PRO A 578 20.59 -3.73 25.60
CA PRO A 578 19.65 -4.49 26.43
C PRO A 578 20.25 -4.77 27.81
N GLN A 579 19.42 -4.63 28.85
CA GLN A 579 19.78 -4.95 30.22
C GLN A 579 19.08 -6.24 30.62
N GLN A 580 19.86 -7.28 30.95
CA GLN A 580 19.33 -8.53 31.48
C GLN A 580 18.73 -8.32 32.88
N LEU A 581 17.64 -9.02 33.15
CA LEU A 581 17.02 -9.13 34.47
C LEU A 581 17.44 -10.45 35.14
N PHE A 582 17.53 -10.43 36.46
CA PHE A 582 18.00 -11.54 37.28
C PHE A 582 17.11 -11.70 38.53
N ASP A 583 16.98 -12.94 38.98
CA ASP A 583 16.45 -13.32 40.29
C ASP A 583 17.24 -14.55 40.77
N ALA A 584 17.59 -14.60 42.05
CA ALA A 584 18.36 -15.70 42.64
C ALA A 584 17.55 -17.02 42.76
N ALA A 585 16.22 -16.97 42.62
CA ALA A 585 15.36 -18.16 42.55
C ALA A 585 15.26 -18.76 41.13
N LEU A 586 15.66 -18.03 40.09
CA LEU A 586 15.55 -18.46 38.68
C LEU A 586 16.88 -19.03 38.14
N THR A 587 17.58 -19.83 38.96
CA THR A 587 18.85 -20.49 38.58
C THR A 587 18.65 -21.75 37.74
N ASN A 588 17.53 -22.45 37.95
CA ASN A 588 17.30 -23.80 37.44
C ASN A 588 16.61 -23.77 36.07
N ASN A 589 17.27 -23.13 35.10
CA ASN A 589 16.82 -22.93 33.72
C ASN A 589 15.35 -22.47 33.58
N PRO A 590 15.04 -21.19 33.82
CA PRO A 590 13.66 -20.71 33.72
C PRO A 590 13.15 -20.75 32.27
N GLU A 591 11.87 -21.03 32.11
CA GLU A 591 11.12 -20.78 30.86
C GLU A 591 10.15 -19.62 31.10
N PHE A 592 10.23 -18.57 30.30
CA PHE A 592 9.35 -17.40 30.35
C PHE A 592 8.28 -17.49 29.26
N GLY A 593 7.15 -16.81 29.48
CA GLY A 593 6.13 -16.58 28.46
C GLY A 593 5.04 -15.61 28.91
N ASN A 594 4.05 -15.39 28.04
CA ASN A 594 2.88 -14.56 28.31
C ASN A 594 3.25 -13.14 28.82
N LEU A 595 4.30 -12.53 28.26
CA LEU A 595 4.73 -11.19 28.66
C LEU A 595 3.61 -10.18 28.39
N THR A 596 3.08 -9.58 29.47
CA THR A 596 1.86 -8.78 29.43
C THR A 596 2.06 -7.45 30.13
N ALA A 597 1.85 -6.35 29.40
CA ALA A 597 1.93 -4.99 29.92
C ALA A 597 0.61 -4.59 30.62
N VAL A 598 0.64 -4.34 31.93
CA VAL A 598 -0.52 -3.85 32.70
C VAL A 598 -0.10 -2.65 33.54
N ASP A 599 -0.77 -1.51 33.36
CA ASP A 599 -0.55 -0.25 34.10
C ASP A 599 0.94 0.17 34.21
N GLY A 600 1.70 0.00 33.13
CA GLY A 600 3.13 0.33 33.06
C GLY A 600 4.07 -0.68 33.72
N VAL A 601 3.55 -1.83 34.18
CA VAL A 601 4.31 -2.95 34.76
C VAL A 601 4.28 -4.14 33.81
N LEU A 602 5.41 -4.85 33.67
CA LEU A 602 5.44 -6.16 33.01
C LEU A 602 5.00 -7.25 33.99
N TYR A 603 3.97 -8.00 33.63
CA TYR A 603 3.64 -9.31 34.19
C TYR A 603 4.05 -10.39 33.20
N PHE A 604 4.39 -11.58 33.68
CA PHE A 604 4.78 -12.71 32.83
C PHE A 604 4.61 -14.03 33.59
N THR A 605 4.57 -15.13 32.86
CA THR A 605 4.60 -16.48 33.45
C THR A 605 6.04 -16.97 33.44
N ALA A 606 6.45 -17.71 34.47
CA ALA A 606 7.73 -18.40 34.46
C ALA A 606 7.70 -19.75 35.17
N ASN A 607 8.23 -20.75 34.47
CA ASN A 607 8.45 -22.12 34.89
C ASN A 607 9.89 -22.27 35.39
N PHE A 608 10.15 -23.13 36.38
CA PHE A 608 11.50 -23.53 36.79
C PHE A 608 11.45 -24.88 37.54
N ASP A 609 12.54 -25.66 37.45
CA ASP A 609 12.69 -26.91 38.22
C ASP A 609 12.97 -26.57 39.70
N VAL A 610 12.10 -27.03 40.61
CA VAL A 610 12.25 -26.83 42.07
C VAL A 610 13.07 -27.94 42.74
N GLY A 611 13.54 -28.91 41.98
CA GLY A 611 14.17 -30.14 42.45
C GLY A 611 13.19 -31.30 42.49
N GLY A 612 13.72 -32.52 42.40
CA GLY A 612 12.91 -33.75 42.37
C GLY A 612 12.22 -34.03 41.04
N GLY A 613 12.38 -33.17 40.01
CA GLY A 613 11.75 -33.32 38.69
C GLY A 613 10.41 -32.60 38.55
N PHE A 614 10.03 -31.77 39.52
CA PHE A 614 8.81 -30.96 39.48
C PHE A 614 9.09 -29.56 38.91
N VAL A 615 8.23 -29.09 38.01
CA VAL A 615 8.33 -27.76 37.40
C VAL A 615 7.22 -26.85 37.95
N GLU A 616 7.61 -25.74 38.59
CA GLU A 616 6.68 -24.78 39.22
C GLU A 616 6.34 -23.62 38.26
N SER A 617 5.27 -23.73 37.47
CA SER A 617 4.77 -22.59 36.69
C SER A 617 4.04 -21.57 37.57
N ASN A 618 4.53 -20.32 37.59
CA ASN A 618 4.03 -19.26 38.46
C ASN A 618 3.82 -17.92 37.73
N LEU A 619 3.05 -17.02 38.36
CA LEU A 619 2.88 -15.65 37.91
C LEU A 619 3.97 -14.76 38.52
N TRP A 620 4.60 -13.95 37.68
CA TRP A 620 5.65 -13.03 38.06
C TRP A 620 5.39 -11.62 37.54
N ARG A 621 6.13 -10.65 38.08
CA ARG A 621 6.23 -9.30 37.52
C ARG A 621 7.64 -8.73 37.65
N VAL A 622 7.92 -7.67 36.89
CA VAL A 622 9.09 -6.81 37.11
C VAL A 622 8.74 -5.72 38.13
N GLY A 623 9.44 -5.71 39.26
CA GLY A 623 9.31 -4.67 40.30
C GLY A 623 9.90 -3.32 39.89
N SER A 624 9.58 -2.27 40.63
CA SER A 624 10.04 -0.88 40.36
C SER A 624 11.56 -0.70 40.42
N ASN A 625 12.27 -1.60 41.09
CA ASN A 625 13.73 -1.69 41.16
C ASN A 625 14.34 -2.64 40.09
N ASN A 626 13.52 -3.13 39.15
CA ASN A 626 13.84 -4.17 38.16
C ASN A 626 14.19 -5.56 38.74
N GLN A 627 13.96 -5.80 40.04
CA GLN A 627 13.97 -7.16 40.57
C GLN A 627 12.68 -7.88 40.17
N LEU A 628 12.76 -9.18 39.90
CA LEU A 628 11.58 -9.98 39.61
C LEU A 628 10.86 -10.29 40.92
N GLN A 629 9.56 -10.59 40.85
CA GLN A 629 8.74 -10.89 42.02
C GLN A 629 7.74 -12.01 41.69
N ARG A 630 7.81 -13.14 42.41
CA ARG A 630 6.84 -14.26 42.31
C ARG A 630 5.58 -13.97 43.12
N MET A 631 4.42 -14.20 42.51
CA MET A 631 3.12 -14.28 43.18
C MET A 631 2.64 -15.73 43.20
N ARG A 632 2.22 -16.21 44.38
CA ARG A 632 1.64 -17.54 44.56
C ARG A 632 0.12 -17.46 44.42
N LEU A 633 -0.43 -18.28 43.53
CA LEU A 633 -1.88 -18.41 43.27
C LEU A 633 -2.46 -19.75 43.79
N ARG A 634 -1.62 -20.59 44.40
CA ARG A 634 -1.94 -21.83 45.11
C ARG A 634 -1.22 -21.88 46.46
N GLN A 635 -1.71 -22.70 47.39
CA GLN A 635 -1.03 -22.98 48.65
C GLN A 635 0.18 -23.89 48.40
N ALA A 636 1.19 -23.83 49.28
CA ALA A 636 2.36 -24.71 49.20
C ALA A 636 2.05 -26.05 49.88
N ASP A 637 1.34 -26.93 49.18
CA ASP A 637 1.05 -28.32 49.57
C ASP A 637 2.25 -29.26 49.30
N GLY A 638 2.98 -29.02 48.21
CA GLY A 638 4.18 -29.74 47.80
C GLY A 638 4.25 -30.04 46.30
N GLU A 639 3.14 -29.97 45.55
CA GLU A 639 3.10 -30.42 44.15
C GLU A 639 2.39 -29.46 43.19
N GLY A 640 3.16 -29.01 42.19
CA GLY A 640 2.69 -28.32 40.99
C GLY A 640 2.57 -26.80 41.10
N GLY A 641 2.78 -26.12 39.98
CA GLY A 641 2.52 -24.70 39.84
C GLY A 641 1.02 -24.35 39.83
N ALA A 642 0.73 -23.08 39.60
CA ALA A 642 -0.62 -22.58 39.30
C ALA A 642 -0.88 -22.45 37.80
N ASN A 643 0.09 -22.85 36.96
CA ASN A 643 0.03 -22.88 35.49
C ASN A 643 -0.68 -21.67 34.85
N PRO A 644 -0.32 -20.43 35.22
CA PRO A 644 -1.00 -19.23 34.75
C PRO A 644 -0.79 -19.03 33.24
N ASP A 645 -1.81 -18.51 32.57
CA ASP A 645 -1.90 -18.45 31.11
C ASP A 645 -2.95 -17.42 30.65
N ASN A 646 -3.07 -17.12 29.35
CA ASN A 646 -4.05 -16.17 28.80
C ASN A 646 -4.04 -14.79 29.51
N LEU A 647 -2.85 -14.28 29.85
CA LEU A 647 -2.71 -13.01 30.57
C LEU A 647 -3.23 -11.83 29.70
N ILE A 648 -4.08 -10.97 30.28
CA ILE A 648 -4.67 -9.83 29.58
C ILE A 648 -4.82 -8.59 30.49
N ALA A 649 -4.53 -7.42 29.91
CA ALA A 649 -4.78 -6.12 30.52
C ALA A 649 -6.27 -5.72 30.42
N VAL A 650 -6.96 -5.69 31.56
CA VAL A 650 -8.36 -5.27 31.67
C VAL A 650 -8.38 -3.93 32.41
N GLY A 651 -8.26 -2.85 31.64
CA GLY A 651 -7.99 -1.51 32.18
C GLY A 651 -6.65 -1.48 32.92
N ASN A 652 -6.67 -1.25 34.24
CA ASN A 652 -5.49 -1.24 35.10
C ASN A 652 -5.32 -2.53 35.95
N ARG A 653 -5.98 -3.63 35.60
CA ARG A 653 -5.83 -4.92 36.28
C ARG A 653 -5.46 -6.04 35.32
N LEU A 654 -4.66 -6.98 35.82
CA LEU A 654 -4.38 -8.23 35.12
C LEU A 654 -5.53 -9.21 35.36
N PHE A 655 -6.04 -9.78 34.28
CA PHE A 655 -6.78 -11.04 34.31
C PHE A 655 -5.92 -12.11 33.62
N LEU A 656 -6.14 -13.36 33.99
CA LEU A 656 -5.46 -14.53 33.46
C LEU A 656 -6.34 -15.76 33.71
N THR A 657 -5.97 -16.90 33.14
CA THR A 657 -6.47 -18.20 33.60
C THR A 657 -5.38 -18.93 34.37
N ALA A 658 -5.76 -19.64 35.41
CA ALA A 658 -4.81 -20.32 36.30
C ALA A 658 -5.49 -21.50 37.02
N ASP A 659 -4.68 -22.48 37.39
CA ASP A 659 -5.08 -23.59 38.23
C ASP A 659 -5.07 -23.11 39.68
N VAL A 660 -6.25 -23.09 40.32
CA VAL A 660 -6.46 -22.52 41.65
C VAL A 660 -7.26 -23.47 42.54
N GLU A 661 -6.94 -23.47 43.84
CA GLU A 661 -7.70 -24.20 44.85
C GLU A 661 -9.05 -23.51 45.11
N ILE A 662 -10.14 -24.17 44.72
CA ILE A 662 -11.50 -23.76 45.12
C ILE A 662 -11.88 -24.39 46.47
N ASN A 663 -11.36 -25.59 46.74
CA ASN A 663 -11.44 -26.32 48.00
C ASN A 663 -10.10 -27.06 48.23
N PRO A 664 -9.73 -27.41 49.47
CA PRO A 664 -8.42 -27.98 49.82
C PRO A 664 -8.09 -29.38 49.26
N THR A 665 -8.91 -29.90 48.33
CA THR A 665 -8.68 -31.17 47.61
C THR A 665 -8.97 -31.08 46.11
N THR A 666 -9.23 -29.87 45.56
CA THR A 666 -9.61 -29.68 44.14
C THR A 666 -9.03 -28.39 43.56
N THR A 667 -8.10 -28.55 42.62
CA THR A 667 -7.53 -27.48 41.78
C THR A 667 -8.30 -27.40 40.45
N ASN A 668 -8.89 -26.25 40.14
CA ASN A 668 -9.64 -26.03 38.90
C ASN A 668 -9.01 -24.90 38.08
N ARG A 669 -9.07 -25.01 36.74
CA ARG A 669 -8.54 -24.00 35.82
C ARG A 669 -9.58 -22.92 35.55
N GLU A 670 -9.49 -21.82 36.32
CA GLU A 670 -10.51 -20.77 36.38
C GLU A 670 -10.01 -19.42 35.83
N LEU A 671 -10.94 -18.48 35.64
CA LEU A 671 -10.62 -17.08 35.37
C LEU A 671 -10.22 -16.38 36.68
N VAL A 672 -9.05 -15.75 36.70
CA VAL A 672 -8.48 -15.08 37.88
C VAL A 672 -8.16 -13.62 37.57
N ARG A 673 -8.55 -12.70 38.44
CA ARG A 673 -8.11 -11.29 38.43
C ARG A 673 -7.11 -11.04 39.56
N ILE A 674 -6.04 -10.30 39.27
CA ILE A 674 -5.17 -9.75 40.30
C ILE A 674 -5.77 -8.44 40.83
N ASN A 675 -6.05 -8.40 42.14
CA ASN A 675 -6.56 -7.23 42.86
C ASN A 675 -5.42 -6.31 43.29
N THR A 676 -4.41 -6.91 43.91
CA THR A 676 -3.17 -6.30 44.39
C THR A 676 -2.05 -7.34 44.33
N PHE A 677 -0.79 -6.92 44.37
CA PHE A 677 0.35 -7.81 44.23
C PHE A 677 1.29 -7.71 45.43
N SER A 678 1.34 -8.75 46.26
CA SER A 678 2.38 -8.96 47.25
C SER A 678 3.18 -10.23 46.93
N SER A 679 4.50 -10.17 47.12
CA SER A 679 5.41 -11.28 46.84
C SER A 679 5.37 -12.35 47.92
N GLY A 680 5.54 -13.62 47.51
CA GLY A 680 5.96 -14.72 48.40
C GLY A 680 4.87 -15.47 49.18
N ALA A 681 3.74 -14.82 49.51
CA ALA A 681 2.62 -15.44 50.23
C ALA A 681 1.41 -15.72 49.31
N PHE A 682 0.80 -16.89 49.48
CA PHE A 682 -0.57 -17.14 49.01
C PHE A 682 -1.52 -16.33 49.89
N ASN A 683 -2.35 -15.49 49.28
CA ASN A 683 -3.26 -14.59 49.99
C ASN A 683 -4.48 -14.29 49.11
N SER A 684 -5.65 -14.77 49.52
CA SER A 684 -6.92 -14.61 48.79
C SER A 684 -7.43 -13.15 48.72
N ALA A 685 -6.84 -12.20 49.46
CA ALA A 685 -7.10 -10.78 49.24
C ALA A 685 -6.41 -10.25 47.95
N ASN A 686 -5.30 -10.87 47.53
CA ASN A 686 -4.51 -10.40 46.40
C ASN A 686 -5.17 -10.67 45.04
N PHE A 687 -6.07 -11.66 44.94
CA PHE A 687 -6.70 -12.07 43.69
C PHE A 687 -8.19 -12.39 43.87
N THR A 688 -8.92 -12.51 42.77
CA THR A 688 -10.34 -12.94 42.75
C THR A 688 -10.47 -14.06 41.74
N VAL A 689 -10.92 -15.23 42.20
CA VAL A 689 -11.29 -16.36 41.34
C VAL A 689 -12.74 -16.19 40.93
N TYR A 690 -13.02 -16.24 39.63
CA TYR A 690 -14.37 -16.25 39.08
C TYR A 690 -14.75 -17.68 38.71
N ASN A 691 -15.07 -18.48 39.73
CA ASN A 691 -15.53 -19.86 39.57
C ASN A 691 -16.69 -19.91 38.56
N LEU A 692 -16.47 -20.60 37.44
CA LEU A 692 -17.36 -20.51 36.29
C LEU A 692 -18.65 -21.31 36.42
N ASN A 693 -18.58 -22.53 36.96
CA ASN A 693 -19.73 -23.46 37.05
C ASN A 693 -19.71 -24.38 38.29
N GLY A 694 -18.70 -24.31 39.17
CA GLY A 694 -18.52 -25.23 40.30
C GLY A 694 -17.98 -26.61 39.94
N THR A 695 -17.64 -26.84 38.67
CA THR A 695 -17.09 -28.09 38.12
C THR A 695 -15.70 -27.86 37.52
N ASN A 696 -14.96 -28.94 37.22
CA ASN A 696 -13.56 -28.88 36.83
C ASN A 696 -13.31 -28.45 35.37
N GLU A 697 -14.36 -28.08 34.63
CA GLU A 697 -14.34 -27.98 33.17
C GLU A 697 -14.26 -26.55 32.62
N GLY A 698 -14.42 -25.52 33.48
CA GLY A 698 -14.62 -24.13 33.05
C GLY A 698 -13.59 -23.59 32.05
N ASN A 699 -12.30 -23.88 32.27
CA ASN A 699 -11.14 -23.60 31.40
C ASN A 699 -11.33 -22.42 30.42
N PRO A 700 -11.31 -21.16 30.92
CA PRO A 700 -11.58 -20.01 30.08
C PRO A 700 -10.48 -19.79 29.02
N GLN A 701 -10.88 -19.36 27.83
CA GLN A 701 -10.03 -19.15 26.65
C GLN A 701 -10.49 -17.92 25.86
N ASN A 702 -9.70 -17.45 24.89
CA ASN A 702 -10.07 -16.33 23.99
C ASN A 702 -10.47 -15.04 24.73
N LEU A 703 -9.75 -14.65 25.77
CA LEU A 703 -10.07 -13.47 26.58
C LEU A 703 -9.95 -12.18 25.74
N LEU A 704 -11.00 -11.35 25.71
CA LEU A 704 -11.01 -10.06 25.03
C LEU A 704 -11.78 -9.00 25.83
N TYR A 705 -11.13 -7.88 26.13
CA TYR A 705 -11.76 -6.75 26.84
C TYR A 705 -12.30 -5.69 25.87
N ASN A 706 -13.60 -5.39 25.96
CA ASN A 706 -14.19 -4.19 25.37
C ASN A 706 -14.23 -3.07 26.41
N ALA A 707 -13.36 -2.08 26.25
CA ALA A 707 -13.27 -0.92 27.16
C ALA A 707 -14.45 0.06 27.02
N GLY A 708 -15.16 0.07 25.88
CA GLY A 708 -16.30 0.96 25.63
C GLY A 708 -17.55 0.52 26.40
N THR A 709 -17.83 -0.78 26.42
CA THR A 709 -18.91 -1.39 27.23
C THR A 709 -18.48 -1.79 28.64
N LYS A 710 -17.17 -1.76 28.94
CA LYS A 710 -16.55 -2.32 30.14
C LYS A 710 -16.84 -3.82 30.32
N THR A 711 -16.72 -4.60 29.25
CA THR A 711 -17.05 -6.04 29.26
C THR A 711 -15.81 -6.87 28.94
N LEU A 712 -15.45 -7.83 29.79
CA LEU A 712 -14.47 -8.88 29.43
C LEU A 712 -15.24 -10.07 28.88
N TYR A 713 -15.02 -10.41 27.61
CA TYR A 713 -15.54 -11.60 26.95
C TYR A 713 -14.50 -12.72 26.98
N PHE A 714 -14.96 -13.97 26.96
CA PHE A 714 -14.14 -15.18 26.87
C PHE A 714 -15.02 -16.38 26.48
N THR A 715 -14.43 -17.43 25.94
CA THR A 715 -15.09 -18.73 25.80
C THR A 715 -14.82 -19.61 27.01
N ALA A 716 -15.82 -20.37 27.46
CA ALA A 716 -15.67 -21.32 28.57
C ALA A 716 -16.63 -22.50 28.39
N ALA A 717 -16.25 -23.68 28.86
CA ALA A 717 -17.10 -24.87 28.81
C ALA A 717 -18.09 -24.92 29.98
N ASP A 718 -19.21 -25.62 29.77
CA ASP A 718 -20.21 -25.93 30.77
C ASP A 718 -20.91 -27.26 30.44
N ALA A 719 -21.32 -28.00 31.47
CA ALA A 719 -21.98 -29.29 31.30
C ALA A 719 -23.41 -29.17 30.72
N GLY A 720 -24.05 -28.00 30.87
CA GLY A 720 -25.37 -27.69 30.31
C GLY A 720 -25.33 -27.10 28.91
N THR A 721 -24.33 -26.28 28.56
CA THR A 721 -24.27 -25.54 27.27
C THR A 721 -23.08 -25.85 26.37
N GLY A 722 -22.10 -26.65 26.80
CA GLY A 722 -20.82 -26.80 26.06
C GLY A 722 -19.95 -25.54 26.10
N ILE A 723 -19.04 -25.40 25.12
CA ILE A 723 -18.13 -24.25 24.98
C ILE A 723 -18.88 -23.08 24.30
N GLU A 724 -19.26 -22.11 25.13
CA GLU A 724 -20.05 -20.93 24.75
C GLU A 724 -19.36 -19.61 25.09
N LEU A 725 -19.90 -18.50 24.57
CA LEU A 725 -19.43 -17.16 24.86
C LEU A 725 -19.95 -16.69 26.22
N ARG A 726 -19.04 -16.38 27.13
CA ARG A 726 -19.33 -15.83 28.46
C ARG A 726 -18.72 -14.44 28.62
N LYS A 727 -19.18 -13.71 29.64
CA LYS A 727 -18.70 -12.37 29.96
C LYS A 727 -18.58 -12.10 31.47
N LEU A 728 -17.73 -11.14 31.82
CA LEU A 728 -17.84 -10.31 33.02
C LEU A 728 -18.23 -8.89 32.58
N GLN A 729 -19.36 -8.39 33.08
CA GLN A 729 -19.83 -7.03 32.84
C GLN A 729 -19.51 -6.15 34.04
N PHE A 730 -18.60 -5.18 33.89
CA PHE A 730 -18.30 -4.22 34.96
C PHE A 730 -19.25 -3.02 34.92
N THR A 731 -19.50 -2.40 36.07
CA THR A 731 -20.37 -1.22 36.20
C THR A 731 -19.50 0.04 36.34
N ASN A 732 -18.66 0.07 37.37
CA ASN A 732 -17.71 1.14 37.62
C ASN A 732 -16.42 0.87 36.83
N GLY A 733 -15.91 -0.35 36.88
CA GLY A 733 -14.74 -0.78 36.11
C GLY A 733 -14.17 -2.13 36.58
N PRO A 734 -12.97 -2.53 36.09
CA PRO A 734 -12.37 -3.85 36.35
C PRO A 734 -12.13 -4.20 37.83
N ALA A 735 -12.34 -3.24 38.73
CA ALA A 735 -12.32 -3.42 40.18
C ALA A 735 -13.58 -4.07 40.77
N ASP A 736 -14.71 -4.06 40.06
CA ASP A 736 -15.99 -4.59 40.55
C ASP A 736 -15.91 -6.13 40.74
N ASN A 737 -16.55 -6.65 41.79
CA ASN A 737 -16.78 -8.10 41.93
C ASN A 737 -18.10 -8.43 41.22
N VAL A 738 -18.03 -9.17 40.11
CA VAL A 738 -19.18 -9.48 39.26
C VAL A 738 -19.17 -10.96 38.87
N THR A 739 -20.34 -11.58 38.77
CA THR A 739 -20.46 -13.00 38.42
C THR A 739 -20.26 -13.21 36.91
N PRO A 740 -19.60 -14.29 36.46
CA PRO A 740 -19.66 -14.74 35.08
C PRO A 740 -21.11 -14.92 34.62
N THR A 741 -21.44 -14.46 33.41
CA THR A 741 -22.73 -14.75 32.77
C THR A 741 -22.50 -15.29 31.37
N LEU A 742 -23.28 -16.30 30.99
CA LEU A 742 -23.47 -16.68 29.59
C LEU A 742 -23.98 -15.47 28.79
N VAL A 743 -23.49 -15.28 27.56
CA VAL A 743 -23.98 -14.23 26.66
C VAL A 743 -25.25 -14.69 25.95
N ARG A 744 -25.23 -15.92 25.43
CA ARG A 744 -26.36 -16.68 24.89
C ARG A 744 -25.94 -18.15 24.77
N ASP A 745 -26.86 -19.08 24.93
CA ASP A 745 -26.69 -20.45 24.42
C ASP A 745 -26.99 -20.41 22.91
N ILE A 746 -25.95 -20.48 22.08
CA ILE A 746 -26.08 -20.41 20.62
C ILE A 746 -26.55 -21.74 20.03
N ARG A 747 -26.25 -22.87 20.68
CA ARG A 747 -26.50 -24.22 20.15
C ARG A 747 -27.26 -25.13 21.16
N SER A 748 -28.25 -24.54 21.82
CA SER A 748 -29.36 -25.16 22.56
C SER A 748 -29.05 -26.51 23.21
N GLY A 749 -28.55 -26.47 24.45
CA GLY A 749 -28.17 -27.64 25.24
C GLY A 749 -26.67 -27.92 25.17
N ASN A 750 -26.26 -29.15 25.51
CA ASN A 750 -24.86 -29.48 25.81
C ASN A 750 -23.88 -29.51 24.61
N ALA A 751 -24.26 -28.94 23.47
CA ALA A 751 -23.50 -28.95 22.23
C ALA A 751 -22.82 -27.59 22.02
N SER A 752 -21.48 -27.58 21.94
CA SER A 752 -20.70 -26.35 21.81
C SER A 752 -20.93 -25.61 20.48
N SER A 753 -21.09 -24.28 20.52
CA SER A 753 -21.03 -23.42 19.33
C SER A 753 -19.60 -22.99 18.94
N ASN A 754 -18.64 -23.19 19.85
CA ASN A 754 -17.20 -22.90 19.66
C ASN A 754 -16.92 -21.46 19.15
N PRO A 755 -17.25 -20.40 19.93
CA PRO A 755 -17.03 -19.02 19.50
C PRO A 755 -15.54 -18.70 19.25
N ALA A 756 -15.24 -18.08 18.11
CA ALA A 756 -13.87 -17.78 17.69
C ALA A 756 -13.76 -16.40 17.02
N GLN A 757 -12.52 -15.94 16.82
CA GLN A 757 -12.18 -14.67 16.14
C GLN A 757 -12.92 -13.45 16.73
N LEU A 758 -12.98 -13.40 18.07
CA LEU A 758 -13.58 -12.32 18.83
C LEU A 758 -12.94 -10.97 18.45
N LEU A 759 -13.74 -10.00 18.03
CA LEU A 759 -13.32 -8.67 17.60
C LEU A 759 -14.22 -7.58 18.19
N ASN A 760 -13.61 -6.62 18.88
CA ASN A 760 -14.30 -5.42 19.34
C ASN A 760 -14.74 -4.56 18.14
N PHE A 761 -16.05 -4.33 18.02
CA PHE A 761 -16.67 -3.57 16.94
C PHE A 761 -17.46 -2.39 17.51
N GLY A 762 -16.72 -1.36 17.94
CA GLY A 762 -17.28 -0.27 18.74
C GLY A 762 -17.78 -0.78 20.08
N ASN A 763 -19.03 -0.47 20.44
CA ASN A 763 -19.70 -0.95 21.65
C ASN A 763 -20.35 -2.35 21.49
N GLN A 764 -19.93 -3.13 20.49
CA GLN A 764 -20.37 -4.50 20.26
C GLN A 764 -19.16 -5.41 20.07
N LEU A 765 -19.40 -6.72 20.10
CA LEU A 765 -18.46 -7.77 19.73
C LEU A 765 -18.97 -8.46 18.45
N ILE A 766 -18.10 -8.65 17.48
CA ILE A 766 -18.30 -9.58 16.34
C ILE A 766 -17.43 -10.81 16.56
N PHE A 767 -17.96 -11.98 16.24
CA PHE A 767 -17.28 -13.28 16.39
C PHE A 767 -17.87 -14.30 15.41
N SER A 768 -17.23 -15.45 15.26
CA SER A 768 -17.76 -16.60 14.50
C SER A 768 -18.22 -17.71 15.45
N ALA A 769 -19.37 -18.36 15.19
CA ALA A 769 -19.88 -19.49 15.99
C ALA A 769 -20.83 -20.41 15.18
N ASP A 770 -20.85 -21.70 15.49
CA ASP A 770 -21.72 -22.74 14.89
C ASP A 770 -23.00 -22.92 15.72
N ASP A 771 -24.18 -22.68 15.13
CA ASP A 771 -25.48 -22.95 15.78
C ASP A 771 -26.10 -24.29 15.35
N GLY A 772 -25.30 -25.17 14.74
CA GLY A 772 -25.74 -26.46 14.22
C GLY A 772 -26.58 -26.36 12.94
N SER A 773 -26.74 -25.17 12.35
CA SER A 773 -27.56 -24.95 11.16
C SER A 773 -26.72 -24.74 9.89
N GLY A 774 -27.14 -25.40 8.78
CA GLY A 774 -26.52 -25.25 7.47
C GLY A 774 -25.82 -26.51 6.95
N ALA A 775 -25.22 -26.42 5.77
CA ALA A 775 -24.65 -27.56 5.05
C ALA A 775 -23.39 -28.18 5.71
N ASN A 776 -22.76 -27.46 6.65
CA ASN A 776 -21.51 -27.83 7.32
C ASN A 776 -21.69 -27.85 8.84
N ALA A 777 -22.71 -28.54 9.38
CA ALA A 777 -22.88 -28.69 10.82
C ALA A 777 -21.60 -29.30 11.46
N GLY A 778 -20.99 -28.61 12.42
CA GLY A 778 -19.68 -28.98 12.99
C GLY A 778 -18.44 -28.45 12.26
N ALA A 779 -18.60 -27.66 11.18
CA ALA A 779 -17.48 -27.02 10.46
C ALA A 779 -17.80 -25.61 9.89
N GLY A 780 -19.05 -25.17 9.90
CA GLY A 780 -19.52 -23.93 9.28
C GLY A 780 -19.88 -22.83 10.28
N SER A 781 -18.91 -22.30 11.02
CA SER A 781 -19.15 -21.15 11.92
C SER A 781 -19.71 -19.94 11.15
N ALA A 782 -20.88 -19.45 11.54
CA ALA A 782 -21.50 -18.26 10.98
C ALA A 782 -20.97 -16.98 11.64
N LEU A 783 -21.21 -15.80 11.03
CA LEU A 783 -20.92 -14.50 11.63
C LEU A 783 -22.00 -14.08 12.64
N TRP A 784 -21.60 -13.72 13.86
CA TRP A 784 -22.47 -13.27 14.95
C TRP A 784 -22.09 -11.87 15.45
N ILE A 785 -23.06 -11.19 16.05
CA ILE A 785 -22.86 -9.91 16.75
C ILE A 785 -23.57 -9.93 18.11
N THR A 786 -23.01 -9.22 19.09
CA THR A 786 -23.60 -9.04 20.43
C THR A 786 -23.17 -7.72 21.09
N ASP A 787 -24.02 -7.14 21.93
CA ASP A 787 -23.65 -6.11 22.92
C ASP A 787 -23.33 -6.72 24.31
N GLY A 788 -23.28 -8.06 24.38
CA GLY A 788 -23.18 -8.86 25.59
C GLY A 788 -24.53 -9.25 26.20
N THR A 789 -25.69 -8.85 25.65
CA THR A 789 -27.02 -9.31 26.08
C THR A 789 -27.55 -10.40 25.17
N GLU A 790 -28.29 -11.36 25.72
CA GLU A 790 -28.90 -12.46 24.97
C GLU A 790 -29.81 -11.95 23.85
N ALA A 791 -30.67 -10.97 24.17
CA ALA A 791 -31.64 -10.38 23.24
C ALA A 791 -30.98 -9.72 22.01
N ASN A 792 -29.77 -9.17 22.14
CA ASN A 792 -29.01 -8.57 21.03
C ASN A 792 -27.88 -9.48 20.52
N THR A 793 -27.76 -10.71 21.02
CA THR A 793 -26.86 -11.74 20.47
C THR A 793 -27.56 -12.49 19.34
N ARG A 794 -27.13 -12.27 18.09
CA ARG A 794 -27.81 -12.82 16.89
C ARG A 794 -26.87 -13.01 15.70
N LYS A 795 -27.26 -13.87 14.74
CA LYS A 795 -26.50 -14.12 13.52
C LYS A 795 -26.62 -12.92 12.58
N LEU A 796 -25.51 -12.45 12.03
CA LEU A 796 -25.48 -11.23 11.21
C LEU A 796 -26.30 -11.35 9.91
N SER A 797 -26.53 -12.57 9.41
CA SER A 797 -27.40 -12.82 8.25
C SER A 797 -28.89 -12.51 8.49
N GLU A 798 -29.31 -12.37 9.75
CA GLU A 798 -30.68 -12.00 10.12
C GLU A 798 -30.95 -10.49 9.98
N LEU A 799 -29.89 -9.66 9.86
CA LEU A 799 -30.04 -8.21 9.70
C LEU A 799 -30.44 -7.82 8.27
N THR A 800 -31.21 -6.75 8.16
CA THR A 800 -31.66 -6.24 6.86
C THR A 800 -30.47 -5.84 5.98
N GLY A 801 -30.41 -6.41 4.78
CA GLY A 801 -29.32 -6.19 3.80
C GLY A 801 -28.19 -7.23 3.84
N LEU A 802 -28.18 -8.16 4.81
CA LEU A 802 -27.07 -9.12 5.01
C LEU A 802 -27.40 -10.58 4.68
N SER A 803 -28.51 -10.85 4.01
CA SER A 803 -28.92 -12.22 3.62
C SER A 803 -27.87 -12.97 2.78
N GLY A 804 -27.03 -12.25 2.02
CA GLY A 804 -25.92 -12.85 1.27
C GLY A 804 -24.88 -13.60 2.12
N LEU A 805 -24.81 -13.33 3.43
CA LEU A 805 -23.90 -14.03 4.35
C LEU A 805 -24.19 -15.54 4.48
N THR A 806 -25.40 -16.01 4.20
CA THR A 806 -25.75 -17.44 4.32
C THR A 806 -25.03 -18.34 3.31
N ASN A 807 -24.44 -17.74 2.27
CA ASN A 807 -23.79 -18.44 1.17
C ASN A 807 -22.27 -18.48 1.33
N LEU A 808 -21.72 -17.93 2.43
CA LEU A 808 -20.28 -17.83 2.68
C LEU A 808 -19.79 -18.94 3.61
N THR A 809 -18.58 -19.43 3.36
CA THR A 809 -17.88 -20.42 4.20
C THR A 809 -16.43 -19.99 4.47
N ASN A 810 -15.70 -20.73 5.31
CA ASN A 810 -14.29 -20.47 5.62
C ASN A 810 -13.99 -19.05 6.14
N LEU A 811 -14.90 -18.51 6.96
CA LEU A 811 -14.81 -17.18 7.56
C LEU A 811 -13.53 -17.01 8.40
N LYS A 812 -12.66 -16.08 8.02
CA LYS A 812 -11.38 -15.85 8.70
C LYS A 812 -10.88 -14.40 8.70
N GLN A 813 -9.94 -14.12 9.60
CA GLN A 813 -9.10 -12.90 9.66
C GLN A 813 -9.88 -11.58 9.82
N PHE A 814 -10.81 -11.56 10.79
CA PHE A 814 -11.66 -10.40 11.09
C PHE A 814 -10.85 -9.17 11.51
N THR A 815 -10.97 -8.07 10.77
CA THR A 815 -10.23 -6.82 10.98
C THR A 815 -11.18 -5.62 10.97
N GLY A 816 -11.28 -4.89 12.08
CA GLY A 816 -12.21 -3.76 12.24
C GLY A 816 -11.54 -2.40 11.98
N ILE A 817 -12.11 -1.60 11.07
CA ILE A 817 -11.60 -0.25 10.74
C ILE A 817 -12.78 0.69 10.43
N ASN A 818 -12.88 1.85 11.10
CA ASN A 818 -13.86 2.91 10.81
C ASN A 818 -15.34 2.45 10.74
N ASN A 819 -15.79 1.58 11.67
CA ASN A 819 -17.11 0.92 11.64
C ASN A 819 -17.35 0.00 10.41
N ASN A 820 -16.29 -0.50 9.80
CA ASN A 820 -16.31 -1.55 8.80
C ASN A 820 -15.58 -2.79 9.32
N LEU A 821 -16.15 -3.97 9.10
CA LEU A 821 -15.48 -5.26 9.30
C LEU A 821 -14.95 -5.72 7.95
N PHE A 822 -13.65 -5.93 7.86
CA PHE A 822 -13.02 -6.67 6.77
C PHE A 822 -12.77 -8.11 7.20
N PHE A 823 -13.03 -9.06 6.30
CA PHE A 823 -12.82 -10.48 6.55
C PHE A 823 -12.60 -11.23 5.24
N VAL A 824 -12.08 -12.45 5.34
CA VAL A 824 -11.90 -13.36 4.20
C VAL A 824 -12.94 -14.48 4.30
N ALA A 825 -13.54 -14.84 3.18
CA ALA A 825 -14.50 -15.95 3.10
C ALA A 825 -14.60 -16.52 1.68
N THR A 826 -14.90 -17.82 1.60
CA THR A 826 -15.20 -18.51 0.34
C THR A 826 -16.65 -18.28 -0.06
N ALA A 827 -16.88 -17.88 -1.32
CA ALA A 827 -18.19 -17.86 -1.97
C ALA A 827 -18.25 -18.84 -3.16
N PRO A 828 -19.43 -19.39 -3.52
CA PRO A 828 -19.51 -20.54 -4.44
C PRO A 828 -19.07 -20.27 -5.89
N ALA A 829 -19.07 -19.00 -6.34
CA ALA A 829 -18.78 -18.63 -7.73
C ALA A 829 -17.35 -18.09 -7.95
N SER A 830 -16.75 -17.44 -6.93
CA SER A 830 -15.44 -16.79 -7.03
C SER A 830 -14.32 -17.52 -6.29
N GLY A 831 -14.64 -18.35 -5.29
CA GLY A 831 -13.64 -18.88 -4.36
C GLY A 831 -13.42 -17.95 -3.17
N GLU A 832 -12.20 -17.91 -2.64
CA GLU A 832 -11.88 -17.20 -1.39
C GLU A 832 -11.48 -15.74 -1.67
N GLU A 833 -12.37 -14.83 -1.26
CA GLU A 833 -12.30 -13.39 -1.56
C GLU A 833 -12.28 -12.51 -0.30
N LEU A 834 -11.96 -11.22 -0.49
CA LEU A 834 -12.04 -10.20 0.56
C LEU A 834 -13.45 -9.63 0.63
N TRP A 835 -13.99 -9.52 1.84
CA TRP A 835 -15.32 -8.98 2.12
C TRP A 835 -15.23 -7.77 3.04
N LYS A 836 -16.12 -6.80 2.81
CA LYS A 836 -16.37 -5.67 3.71
C LYS A 836 -17.84 -5.66 4.13
N LEU A 837 -18.05 -5.72 5.43
CA LEU A 837 -19.34 -5.50 6.08
C LEU A 837 -19.36 -4.11 6.71
N THR A 838 -20.37 -3.30 6.40
CA THR A 838 -20.64 -2.02 7.07
C THR A 838 -21.97 -2.12 7.81
N LEU A 839 -22.03 -1.66 9.07
CA LEU A 839 -23.23 -1.76 9.91
C LEU A 839 -23.75 -0.37 10.33
N ASN A 840 -25.05 -0.15 10.20
CA ASN A 840 -25.74 1.08 10.59
C ASN A 840 -27.14 0.73 11.14
N ASN A 841 -27.40 0.99 12.43
CA ASN A 841 -28.74 0.89 13.06
C ASN A 841 -29.55 -0.37 12.68
N ASN A 842 -29.00 -1.56 12.97
CA ASN A 842 -29.56 -2.89 12.66
C ASN A 842 -29.76 -3.21 11.16
N GLN A 843 -29.27 -2.35 10.26
CA GLN A 843 -29.11 -2.63 8.84
C GLN A 843 -27.62 -2.81 8.52
N GLY A 844 -27.30 -3.53 7.44
CA GLY A 844 -25.94 -3.70 6.98
C GLY A 844 -25.80 -3.72 5.47
N THR A 845 -24.60 -3.44 5.00
CA THR A 845 -24.21 -3.63 3.59
C THR A 845 -23.00 -4.55 3.53
N LEU A 846 -23.09 -5.57 2.68
CA LEU A 846 -22.02 -6.51 2.38
C LEU A 846 -21.48 -6.19 0.99
N LYS A 847 -20.16 -6.00 0.87
CA LYS A 847 -19.45 -5.80 -0.39
C LYS A 847 -18.36 -6.86 -0.54
N GLN A 848 -18.43 -7.63 -1.62
CA GLN A 848 -17.33 -8.47 -2.10
C GLN A 848 -16.30 -7.60 -2.82
N TYR A 849 -15.02 -7.96 -2.68
CA TYR A 849 -13.94 -7.52 -3.56
C TYR A 849 -13.38 -8.73 -4.29
N ASP A 850 -13.96 -9.00 -5.45
CA ASP A 850 -13.44 -9.95 -6.42
C ASP A 850 -12.18 -9.34 -7.06
N ILE A 851 -11.01 -9.75 -6.56
CA ILE A 851 -9.70 -9.23 -7.03
C ILE A 851 -9.19 -10.05 -8.23
N ASN A 852 -9.68 -11.27 -8.39
CA ASN A 852 -9.37 -12.19 -9.49
C ASN A 852 -10.68 -12.69 -10.13
N PRO A 853 -11.26 -11.98 -11.12
CA PRO A 853 -12.54 -12.39 -11.74
C PRO A 853 -12.52 -13.72 -12.52
N THR A 854 -11.46 -14.52 -12.40
CA THR A 854 -11.31 -15.86 -12.98
C THR A 854 -11.12 -16.97 -11.94
N GLY A 855 -11.08 -16.65 -10.64
CA GLY A 855 -10.96 -17.62 -9.54
C GLY A 855 -10.50 -16.97 -8.23
N SER A 856 -10.13 -17.79 -7.24
CA SER A 856 -9.78 -17.29 -5.91
C SER A 856 -8.65 -16.24 -5.92
N SER A 857 -8.84 -15.12 -5.23
CA SER A 857 -7.78 -14.15 -4.91
C SER A 857 -7.01 -14.49 -3.63
N SER A 858 -7.56 -15.38 -2.80
CA SER A 858 -6.97 -15.92 -1.56
C SER A 858 -6.36 -14.85 -0.63
N PRO A 859 -7.13 -13.83 -0.21
CA PRO A 859 -6.60 -12.77 0.62
C PRO A 859 -6.14 -13.30 1.98
N ASN A 860 -5.05 -12.74 2.49
CA ASN A 860 -4.48 -13.11 3.78
C ASN A 860 -3.71 -11.95 4.41
N SER A 861 -3.25 -12.14 5.65
CA SER A 861 -2.41 -11.16 6.36
C SER A 861 -3.10 -9.78 6.54
N LEU A 862 -4.41 -9.78 6.77
CA LEU A 862 -5.21 -8.57 6.97
C LEU A 862 -4.74 -7.80 8.22
N ALA A 863 -4.45 -6.51 8.06
CA ALA A 863 -4.01 -5.63 9.14
C ALA A 863 -4.56 -4.21 8.98
N ALA A 864 -4.97 -3.60 10.10
CA ALA A 864 -5.39 -2.21 10.16
C ALA A 864 -4.17 -1.29 10.41
N VAL A 865 -3.90 -0.37 9.49
CA VAL A 865 -2.78 0.57 9.58
C VAL A 865 -3.20 1.97 9.13
N GLY A 866 -3.06 2.97 10.00
CA GLY A 866 -3.33 4.38 9.66
C GLY A 866 -4.76 4.66 9.14
N GLY A 867 -5.75 3.82 9.47
CA GLY A 867 -7.11 3.91 8.93
C GLY A 867 -7.31 3.24 7.56
N GLN A 868 -6.36 2.43 7.12
CA GLN A 868 -6.40 1.61 5.89
C GLN A 868 -6.31 0.12 6.26
N LEU A 869 -6.88 -0.75 5.42
CA LEU A 869 -6.56 -2.18 5.47
C LEU A 869 -5.37 -2.45 4.54
N PHE A 870 -4.35 -3.14 5.06
CA PHE A 870 -3.31 -3.81 4.27
C PHE A 870 -3.54 -5.31 4.33
N PHE A 871 -3.19 -6.01 3.26
CA PHE A 871 -3.31 -7.47 3.13
C PHE A 871 -2.46 -7.97 1.96
N VAL A 872 -2.38 -9.29 1.75
CA VAL A 872 -1.87 -9.92 0.53
C VAL A 872 -3.01 -10.56 -0.23
N ALA A 873 -2.99 -10.50 -1.57
CA ALA A 873 -3.93 -11.20 -2.46
C ALA A 873 -3.35 -11.37 -3.87
N ASN A 874 -3.98 -12.23 -4.67
CA ASN A 874 -3.65 -12.51 -6.06
C ASN A 874 -4.73 -11.98 -7.02
N ASN A 875 -4.33 -11.39 -8.14
CA ASN A 875 -5.21 -10.89 -9.21
C ASN A 875 -5.29 -11.82 -10.43
N GLY A 876 -4.62 -12.98 -10.38
CA GLY A 876 -4.52 -13.94 -11.48
C GLY A 876 -3.30 -13.76 -12.39
N THR A 877 -2.60 -12.62 -12.33
CA THR A 877 -1.41 -12.37 -13.16
C THR A 877 -0.12 -12.21 -12.36
N ASP A 878 -0.18 -11.52 -11.22
CA ASP A 878 1.00 -11.00 -10.53
C ASP A 878 1.39 -11.86 -9.30
N GLY A 879 0.60 -12.89 -8.99
CA GLY A 879 0.78 -13.72 -7.80
C GLY A 879 0.31 -13.03 -6.50
N ASN A 880 0.67 -13.59 -5.35
CA ASN A 880 0.29 -13.09 -4.03
C ASN A 880 1.22 -11.94 -3.61
N GLU A 881 0.79 -10.71 -3.91
CA GLU A 881 1.48 -9.44 -3.65
C GLU A 881 0.78 -8.61 -2.57
N PRO A 882 1.40 -7.56 -1.99
CA PRO A 882 0.75 -6.67 -1.03
C PRO A 882 -0.28 -5.74 -1.69
N TRP A 883 -1.46 -5.64 -1.08
CA TRP A 883 -2.59 -4.76 -1.44
C TRP A 883 -2.97 -3.86 -0.27
N SER A 884 -3.65 -2.75 -0.57
CA SER A 884 -4.35 -1.96 0.45
C SER A 884 -5.61 -1.27 -0.07
N ILE A 885 -6.48 -0.93 0.87
CA ILE A 885 -7.77 -0.24 0.63
C ILE A 885 -8.03 0.79 1.75
N LEU A 886 -8.58 1.95 1.35
CA LEU A 886 -9.08 2.96 2.29
C LEU A 886 -10.40 2.48 2.93
N ALA A 887 -10.50 2.52 4.26
CA ALA A 887 -11.62 1.95 5.02
C ALA A 887 -12.81 2.89 5.21
#